data_AF-A0A968VII1-F1
#
_entry.id   AF-A0A968VII1-F1
#
_cell.length_a   1.000
_cell.length_b   1.000
_cell.length_c   1.000
_cell.angle_alpha   90.00
_cell.angle_beta   90.00
_cell.angle_gamma   90.00
#
_symmetry.space_group_name_H-M   'P 1'
#
loop_
_entity.id
_entity.type
_entity.pdbx_description
1 polymer ?
#
loop_
_entity_poly.entity_id
_entity_poly.type
_entity_poly.pdbx_seq_one_letter_code
_entity_poly.pdbx_strand_id
1 'polypeptide(L)'
;MENAAANFKFVPFEAIAEALPEFIELDPESFDPRNPTPNSLVNGVASGDTTQTSTVLWARSLFLGQVSFEISTAEDFSTLETTVTATVTDNAAPVKVEVEGLDPGTEYFYRVTDAAGDTDNGRFVTSAPLGQFNGLRFGATGDWQQSPPFPSLANADERELEFFIKLGDTIFADIETAALPGVTQARTLEEFRIKQAEIVTERFGQNTVRDLYATTSILATIDDHELVDNFAGGAAPGESPDAPDIGSSDEPLFTDDVDFVNDTQAYEDALQAFQEYHPIRDEFYGETGDPRTANERQLFRANTYGSDAAVIVLDSRSFRDVQLEPANLANPTEFLVEAFQPDRTLLGNAQFAELTASLLEAERSGITWKFVVIPEPIQNFGVVNAEDRFEGYAAERTALLRFIDENNIDNVVFLAGDFHGTIVNNLTYQLGPGQEQIATNAFEIVTGPAAFFDGLFGPTVVSLSAAFGLISQEEVAFFNSLPVANDGDSIVNDRDDFVKQIINSQNAAFGLDPVGLNDNLSNAEGLIDATLLQGDYVAVNTFGWTEFNIDAVTQQLRVTTYGVDAFSEADILANPEAITSLTPRVVAEFVVNPTLDPTNFFGTPGDDEFDVNTGDDFFGALDLIFTGAGSDLVDTSTSLVGGNRIYGGSGFDEVFTGISDRAFGGNGDDILDASAGEGSSRLYGGPGNDELVAGTSDRLFGNGGSDTFETSVGGGNNRLYGGTGDDFFSLGSSDRAIGGAGNDQFFVDAGGDNLITGGAGADQFWIATADLPDSANTITDFEAGVDVFGIGSGLGIAFADLTITSVDGNAQIATNGTTLALALGVQADSLTAANFVFG
;
A
#
# COMPACT_ATOMS: atom_id res chain seq x y z
N MET A 1 -5.35 -30.77 -54.17
CA MET A 1 -5.83 -30.50 -55.55
C MET A 1 -7.34 -30.45 -55.44
N GLU A 2 -8.06 -29.35 -55.67
CA GLU A 2 -7.80 -28.11 -56.42
C GLU A 2 -8.23 -26.88 -55.60
N ASN A 3 -7.54 -25.77 -55.85
CA ASN A 3 -7.81 -24.42 -55.38
C ASN A 3 -8.48 -23.65 -56.54
N ALA A 4 -9.53 -22.88 -56.27
CA ALA A 4 -10.17 -21.99 -57.23
C ALA A 4 -10.53 -20.65 -56.58
N ALA A 5 -9.61 -19.68 -56.61
CA ALA A 5 -9.79 -18.40 -57.33
C ALA A 5 -8.62 -17.45 -57.02
N ALA A 6 -8.08 -16.84 -58.08
CA ALA A 6 -6.83 -16.11 -58.12
C ALA A 6 -6.94 -14.66 -57.65
N ASN A 7 -5.88 -14.13 -57.00
CA ASN A 7 -5.43 -12.73 -57.16
C ASN A 7 -4.03 -12.36 -56.60
N PHE A 8 -3.09 -13.30 -56.44
CA PHE A 8 -1.68 -12.92 -56.25
C PHE A 8 -0.93 -12.90 -57.59
N LYS A 9 -0.47 -11.71 -58.02
CA LYS A 9 0.55 -11.58 -59.06
C LYS A 9 1.91 -11.87 -58.44
N PHE A 10 2.55 -12.96 -58.86
CA PHE A 10 3.99 -13.15 -58.64
C PHE A 10 4.76 -12.05 -59.39
N VAL A 11 5.44 -11.19 -58.65
CA VAL A 11 6.47 -10.29 -59.19
C VAL A 11 7.81 -11.02 -59.03
N PRO A 12 8.53 -11.32 -60.13
CA PRO A 12 9.85 -11.92 -60.06
C PRO A 12 10.81 -10.98 -59.31
N PHE A 13 11.60 -11.53 -58.39
CA PHE A 13 12.54 -10.78 -57.53
C PHE A 13 13.53 -9.91 -58.33
N GLU A 14 13.87 -10.33 -59.56
CA GLU A 14 14.75 -9.56 -60.45
C GLU A 14 14.13 -8.20 -60.88
N ALA A 15 12.80 -8.07 -60.92
CA ALA A 15 12.12 -6.83 -61.29
C ALA A 15 12.11 -5.78 -60.16
N ILE A 16 12.32 -6.20 -58.90
CA ILE A 16 12.38 -5.32 -57.72
C ILE A 16 13.79 -4.74 -57.57
N ALA A 17 14.82 -5.55 -57.85
CA ALA A 17 16.22 -5.14 -57.75
C ALA A 17 16.63 -4.05 -58.76
N GLU A 18 15.99 -3.99 -59.94
CA GLU A 18 16.27 -2.95 -60.96
C GLU A 18 15.49 -1.64 -60.75
N ALA A 19 14.55 -1.59 -59.81
CA ALA A 19 13.68 -0.43 -59.57
C ALA A 19 14.20 0.54 -58.50
N LEU A 20 15.26 0.18 -57.76
CA LEU A 20 15.83 0.99 -56.69
C LEU A 20 17.06 1.76 -57.19
N PRO A 21 17.07 3.12 -57.10
CA PRO A 21 18.11 3.95 -57.70
C PRO A 21 19.46 3.93 -56.95
N GLU A 22 19.54 3.38 -55.74
CA GLU A 22 20.78 3.17 -54.99
C GLU A 22 20.77 1.79 -54.28
N PHE A 23 21.96 1.21 -54.09
CA PHE A 23 22.12 -0.07 -53.41
C PHE A 23 21.63 0.03 -51.97
N ILE A 24 20.78 -0.92 -51.55
CA ILE A 24 20.48 -1.14 -50.14
C ILE A 24 21.81 -1.49 -49.46
N GLU A 25 22.34 -0.57 -48.66
CA GLU A 25 23.47 -0.84 -47.77
C GLU A 25 22.90 -1.61 -46.58
N LEU A 26 23.01 -2.94 -46.63
CA LEU A 26 22.73 -3.78 -45.47
C LEU A 26 23.90 -3.61 -44.52
N ASP A 27 23.65 -2.98 -43.37
CA ASP A 27 24.60 -2.93 -42.27
C ASP A 27 24.82 -4.37 -41.74
N PRO A 28 26.02 -4.95 -41.91
CA PRO A 28 26.29 -6.31 -41.49
C PRO A 28 26.46 -6.46 -39.96
N GLU A 29 26.42 -5.36 -39.19
CA GLU A 29 26.33 -5.40 -37.72
C GLU A 29 24.88 -5.24 -37.22
N SER A 30 23.96 -4.77 -38.06
CA SER A 30 22.52 -4.81 -37.77
C SER A 30 21.94 -6.17 -38.20
N PHE A 31 21.53 -6.97 -37.22
CA PHE A 31 20.61 -8.11 -37.34
C PHE A 31 20.96 -9.17 -38.41
N ASP A 32 21.46 -10.35 -38.02
CA ASP A 32 21.59 -11.51 -38.94
C ASP A 32 20.26 -12.29 -39.03
N PRO A 33 19.46 -12.15 -40.10
CA PRO A 33 18.16 -12.82 -40.24
C PRO A 33 18.27 -14.34 -40.44
N ARG A 34 19.47 -14.93 -40.47
CA ARG A 34 19.69 -16.38 -40.62
C ARG A 34 20.06 -17.08 -39.32
N ASN A 35 20.32 -16.34 -38.25
CA ASN A 35 20.62 -16.92 -36.95
C ASN A 35 20.21 -15.98 -35.79
N PRO A 36 18.92 -15.64 -35.63
CA PRO A 36 18.44 -15.29 -34.30
C PRO A 36 18.61 -16.55 -33.46
N THR A 37 19.19 -16.50 -32.26
CA THR A 37 18.67 -17.40 -31.22
C THR A 37 17.34 -16.76 -30.84
N PRO A 38 16.19 -17.24 -31.35
CA PRO A 38 14.92 -16.65 -30.97
C PRO A 38 14.70 -17.10 -29.54
N ASN A 39 14.74 -16.18 -28.58
CA ASN A 39 14.22 -16.49 -27.26
C ASN A 39 12.77 -16.95 -27.44
N SER A 40 12.50 -18.23 -27.19
CA SER A 40 11.19 -18.82 -27.39
C SER A 40 10.18 -18.41 -26.33
N LEU A 41 10.64 -17.84 -25.21
CA LEU A 41 9.83 -17.18 -24.17
C LEU A 41 9.59 -15.70 -24.54
N VAL A 42 8.84 -15.49 -25.62
CA VAL A 42 8.73 -14.17 -26.30
C VAL A 42 8.07 -13.07 -25.46
N ASN A 43 7.20 -13.43 -24.51
CA ASN A 43 6.53 -12.50 -23.61
C ASN A 43 7.13 -12.54 -22.20
N GLY A 44 8.25 -13.23 -22.03
CA GLY A 44 8.88 -13.48 -20.74
C GLY A 44 8.02 -14.34 -19.82
N VAL A 45 8.13 -14.05 -18.54
CA VAL A 45 7.52 -14.80 -17.45
C VAL A 45 6.85 -13.85 -16.49
N ALA A 46 5.83 -14.32 -15.77
CA ALA A 46 5.11 -13.51 -14.79
C ALA A 46 4.71 -14.33 -13.57
N SER A 47 4.55 -13.63 -12.45
CA SER A 47 3.85 -14.12 -11.26
C SER A 47 2.60 -13.27 -11.01
N GLY A 48 1.60 -13.83 -10.36
CA GLY A 48 0.37 -13.12 -10.03
C GLY A 48 -0.47 -13.89 -9.04
N ASP A 49 -1.55 -13.24 -8.59
CA ASP A 49 -2.47 -13.81 -7.61
C ASP A 49 -1.71 -14.39 -6.38
N THR A 50 -0.62 -13.72 -6.01
CA THR A 50 0.25 -14.12 -4.91
C THR A 50 -0.45 -13.87 -3.58
N THR A 51 -0.48 -14.90 -2.74
CA THR A 51 -1.05 -14.87 -1.39
C THR A 51 0.06 -15.08 -0.35
N GLN A 52 -0.31 -15.27 0.92
CA GLN A 52 0.62 -15.65 1.98
C GLN A 52 1.30 -17.01 1.72
N THR A 53 0.67 -17.91 0.97
CA THR A 53 1.17 -19.30 0.85
C THR A 53 1.17 -19.86 -0.56
N SER A 54 0.83 -19.04 -1.55
CA SER A 54 0.72 -19.50 -2.93
C SER A 54 0.97 -18.39 -3.94
N THR A 55 1.27 -18.78 -5.17
CA THR A 55 1.32 -17.87 -6.32
C THR A 55 0.92 -18.61 -7.60
N VAL A 56 0.45 -17.86 -8.58
CA VAL A 56 0.37 -18.34 -9.97
C VAL A 56 1.65 -17.92 -10.69
N LEU A 57 2.28 -18.85 -11.41
CA LEU A 57 3.38 -18.56 -12.33
C LEU A 57 2.92 -18.79 -13.77
N TRP A 58 3.38 -17.93 -14.67
CA TRP A 58 2.93 -17.84 -16.05
C TRP A 58 4.12 -17.74 -16.99
N ALA A 59 4.01 -18.37 -18.16
CA ALA A 59 4.96 -18.20 -19.25
C ALA A 59 4.31 -18.51 -20.60
N ARG A 60 4.76 -17.81 -21.66
CA ARG A 60 4.37 -18.13 -23.03
C ARG A 60 5.57 -18.57 -23.85
N SER A 61 5.52 -19.82 -24.36
CA SER A 61 6.53 -20.37 -25.26
C SER A 61 5.99 -20.54 -26.68
N LEU A 62 6.84 -20.28 -27.68
CA LEU A 62 6.55 -20.58 -29.07
C LEU A 62 6.62 -22.08 -29.43
N PHE A 63 7.18 -22.90 -28.54
CA PHE A 63 7.40 -24.34 -28.78
C PHE A 63 6.43 -25.18 -27.97
N LEU A 64 5.77 -26.10 -28.67
CA LEU A 64 4.93 -27.11 -28.01
C LEU A 64 5.82 -28.07 -27.21
N GLY A 65 5.41 -28.39 -25.99
CA GLY A 65 6.14 -29.31 -25.12
C GLY A 65 6.09 -28.91 -23.66
N GLN A 66 6.90 -29.59 -22.85
CA GLN A 66 6.96 -29.34 -21.42
C GLN A 66 7.69 -28.03 -21.14
N VAL A 67 7.14 -27.25 -20.20
CA VAL A 67 7.76 -26.08 -19.59
C VAL A 67 7.93 -26.39 -18.11
N SER A 68 9.12 -26.18 -17.57
CA SER A 68 9.40 -26.35 -16.13
C SER A 68 9.56 -25.00 -15.44
N PHE A 69 9.01 -24.90 -14.24
CA PHE A 69 9.14 -23.77 -13.33
C PHE A 69 9.88 -24.25 -12.08
N GLU A 70 11.11 -23.79 -11.90
CA GLU A 70 11.93 -24.04 -10.70
C GLU A 70 11.76 -22.86 -9.75
N ILE A 71 11.48 -23.12 -8.46
CA ILE A 71 11.26 -22.07 -7.44
C ILE A 71 12.35 -22.19 -6.36
N SER A 72 12.87 -21.06 -5.91
CA SER A 72 14.00 -20.97 -4.99
C SER A 72 13.91 -19.74 -4.10
N THR A 73 14.40 -19.85 -2.86
CA THR A 73 14.69 -18.71 -1.97
C THR A 73 16.08 -18.09 -2.24
N ALA A 74 16.86 -18.68 -3.16
CA ALA A 74 18.16 -18.18 -3.57
C ALA A 74 18.14 -17.79 -5.05
N GLU A 75 18.47 -16.54 -5.36
CA GLU A 75 18.49 -15.99 -6.73
C GLU A 75 19.35 -16.81 -7.71
N ASP A 76 20.40 -17.47 -7.22
CA ASP A 76 21.27 -18.33 -8.04
C ASP A 76 20.74 -19.76 -8.25
N PHE A 77 19.56 -20.08 -7.69
CA PHE A 77 18.91 -21.39 -7.71
C PHE A 77 19.78 -22.50 -7.09
N SER A 78 20.67 -22.16 -6.15
CA SER A 78 21.48 -23.14 -5.42
C SER A 78 20.66 -24.01 -4.46
N THR A 79 19.49 -23.51 -4.01
CA THR A 79 18.56 -24.20 -3.12
C THR A 79 17.16 -24.17 -3.72
N LEU A 80 16.73 -25.27 -4.35
CA LEU A 80 15.38 -25.36 -4.90
C LEU A 80 14.38 -25.75 -3.81
N GLU A 81 13.28 -25.02 -3.75
CA GLU A 81 12.13 -25.34 -2.91
C GLU A 81 11.25 -26.38 -3.60
N THR A 82 10.92 -26.13 -4.87
CA THR A 82 10.11 -27.04 -5.68
C THR A 82 10.35 -26.85 -7.18
N THR A 83 9.83 -27.79 -7.96
CA THR A 83 9.77 -27.69 -9.41
C THR A 83 8.42 -28.22 -9.87
N VAL A 84 7.70 -27.39 -10.63
CA VAL A 84 6.42 -27.75 -11.25
C VAL A 84 6.54 -27.67 -12.76
N THR A 85 5.66 -28.36 -13.48
CA THR A 85 5.72 -28.38 -14.95
C THR A 85 4.33 -28.22 -15.56
N ALA A 86 4.25 -27.47 -16.65
CA ALA A 86 3.09 -27.41 -17.53
C ALA A 86 3.45 -27.94 -18.93
N THR A 87 2.45 -28.14 -19.78
CA THR A 87 2.66 -28.53 -21.18
C THR A 87 1.98 -27.52 -22.10
N VAL A 88 2.77 -26.89 -22.97
CA VAL A 88 2.28 -26.02 -24.03
C VAL A 88 1.72 -26.91 -25.13
N THR A 89 0.39 -26.85 -25.31
CA THR A 89 -0.35 -27.59 -26.34
C THR A 89 -0.77 -26.70 -27.51
N ASP A 90 -0.80 -25.39 -27.28
CA ASP A 90 -1.08 -24.32 -28.23
C ASP A 90 -0.08 -23.19 -27.95
N ASN A 91 0.65 -22.73 -28.98
CA ASN A 91 1.64 -21.67 -28.80
C ASN A 91 1.02 -20.26 -28.84
N ALA A 92 -0.27 -20.15 -29.15
CA ALA A 92 -1.04 -18.92 -28.95
C ALA A 92 -1.54 -18.78 -27.51
N ALA A 93 -1.50 -19.84 -26.69
CA ALA A 93 -1.94 -19.82 -25.31
C ALA A 93 -0.73 -19.93 -24.36
N PRO A 94 -0.55 -18.99 -23.42
CA PRO A 94 0.38 -19.15 -22.32
C PRO A 94 0.03 -20.37 -21.44
N VAL A 95 0.99 -20.82 -20.64
CA VAL A 95 0.77 -21.83 -19.62
C VAL A 95 0.88 -21.22 -18.23
N LYS A 96 0.02 -21.69 -17.32
CA LYS A 96 0.01 -21.31 -15.91
C LYS A 96 0.24 -22.52 -15.02
N VAL A 97 0.89 -22.31 -13.89
CA VAL A 97 1.01 -23.28 -12.79
C VAL A 97 0.71 -22.59 -11.48
N GLU A 98 -0.04 -23.24 -10.60
CA GLU A 98 -0.20 -22.80 -9.23
C GLU A 98 0.83 -23.49 -8.35
N VAL A 99 1.49 -22.70 -7.52
CA VAL A 99 2.46 -23.16 -6.52
C VAL A 99 1.87 -22.85 -5.15
N GLU A 100 1.69 -23.89 -4.32
CA GLU A 100 1.13 -23.80 -2.97
C GLU A 100 2.17 -24.22 -1.92
N GLY A 101 1.87 -23.94 -0.64
CA GLY A 101 2.70 -24.34 0.50
C GLY A 101 3.98 -23.53 0.62
N LEU A 102 3.96 -22.29 0.13
CA LEU A 102 5.03 -21.31 0.31
C LEU A 102 4.97 -20.71 1.71
N ASP A 103 6.11 -20.24 2.20
CA ASP A 103 6.20 -19.56 3.49
C ASP A 103 5.72 -18.11 3.33
N PRO A 104 4.91 -17.57 4.28
CA PRO A 104 4.49 -16.17 4.27
C PRO A 104 5.65 -15.17 4.38
N GLY A 105 5.45 -13.95 3.86
CA GLY A 105 6.43 -12.86 3.97
C GLY A 105 7.80 -13.18 3.37
N THR A 106 7.86 -14.01 2.34
CA THR A 106 9.12 -14.58 1.81
C THR A 106 9.32 -14.19 0.36
N GLU A 107 10.53 -13.72 0.04
CA GLU A 107 10.96 -13.48 -1.34
C GLU A 107 11.35 -14.81 -2.00
N TYR A 108 10.77 -15.05 -3.18
CA TYR A 108 11.06 -16.20 -4.01
C TYR A 108 11.51 -15.75 -5.40
N PHE A 109 12.47 -16.49 -5.95
CA PHE A 109 12.90 -16.44 -7.33
C PHE A 109 12.39 -17.67 -8.07
N TYR A 110 12.01 -17.50 -9.33
CA TYR A 110 11.60 -18.61 -10.18
C TYR A 110 12.28 -18.55 -11.54
N ARG A 111 12.61 -19.73 -12.07
CA ARG A 111 13.20 -19.91 -13.40
C ARG A 111 12.30 -20.78 -14.23
N VAL A 112 11.93 -20.28 -15.40
CA VAL A 112 11.18 -21.02 -16.40
C VAL A 112 12.15 -21.56 -17.44
N THR A 113 12.00 -22.83 -17.81
CA THR A 113 12.71 -23.44 -18.94
C THR A 113 11.70 -24.09 -19.87
N ASP A 114 11.73 -23.75 -21.15
CA ASP A 114 10.78 -24.27 -22.12
C ASP A 114 11.31 -25.50 -22.88
N ALA A 115 10.51 -26.01 -23.83
CA ALA A 115 10.85 -27.19 -24.61
C ALA A 115 12.00 -26.97 -25.61
N ALA A 116 12.31 -25.73 -25.97
CA ALA A 116 13.48 -25.37 -26.78
C ALA A 116 14.76 -25.30 -25.94
N GLY A 117 14.62 -25.21 -24.62
CA GLY A 117 15.71 -25.08 -23.65
C GLY A 117 16.07 -23.64 -23.34
N ASP A 118 15.25 -22.68 -23.77
CA ASP A 118 15.41 -21.28 -23.38
C ASP A 118 14.89 -21.06 -21.97
N THR A 119 15.54 -20.13 -21.27
CA THR A 119 15.26 -19.84 -19.86
C THR A 119 14.98 -18.37 -19.64
N ASP A 120 14.03 -18.07 -18.77
CA ASP A 120 13.79 -16.72 -18.25
C ASP A 120 13.48 -16.78 -16.75
N ASN A 121 13.80 -15.71 -16.03
CA ASN A 121 13.70 -15.66 -14.58
C ASN A 121 12.72 -14.57 -14.13
N GLY A 122 12.09 -14.76 -12.99
CA GLY A 122 11.39 -13.71 -12.28
C GLY A 122 11.45 -13.87 -10.77
N ARG A 123 10.81 -12.96 -10.05
CA ARG A 123 10.69 -12.98 -8.59
C ARG A 123 9.29 -12.56 -8.13
N PHE A 124 8.93 -12.92 -6.91
CA PHE A 124 7.73 -12.45 -6.22
C PHE A 124 7.94 -12.52 -4.70
N VAL A 125 7.09 -11.83 -3.95
CA VAL A 125 7.07 -11.87 -2.48
C VAL A 125 5.71 -12.38 -2.04
N THR A 126 5.68 -13.45 -1.23
CA THR A 126 4.45 -13.89 -0.58
C THR A 126 4.04 -12.90 0.49
N SER A 127 2.74 -12.65 0.63
CA SER A 127 2.28 -11.62 1.56
C SER A 127 2.54 -11.99 3.03
N ALA A 128 2.74 -10.98 3.87
CA ALA A 128 3.01 -11.19 5.30
C ALA A 128 1.79 -11.80 6.03
N PRO A 129 2.00 -12.59 7.09
CA PRO A 129 0.91 -13.12 7.91
C PRO A 129 0.19 -12.00 8.67
N LEU A 130 -1.10 -12.20 8.97
CA LEU A 130 -1.89 -11.29 9.81
C LEU A 130 -1.20 -11.07 11.16
N GLY A 131 -1.29 -9.84 11.68
CA GLY A 131 -0.62 -9.40 12.90
C GLY A 131 0.77 -8.80 12.67
N GLN A 132 1.32 -8.86 11.44
CA GLN A 132 2.56 -8.17 11.08
C GLN A 132 2.29 -6.87 10.33
N PHE A 133 3.02 -5.81 10.69
CA PHE A 133 3.04 -4.53 10.00
C PHE A 133 4.43 -4.32 9.39
N ASN A 134 4.61 -4.80 8.16
CA ASN A 134 5.90 -4.75 7.45
C ASN A 134 5.97 -3.55 6.49
N GLY A 135 4.89 -2.77 6.40
CA GLY A 135 4.67 -1.84 5.32
C GLY A 135 4.23 -2.57 4.06
N LEU A 136 3.82 -1.80 3.06
CA LEU A 136 3.41 -2.36 1.78
C LEU A 136 3.72 -1.35 0.67
N ARG A 137 4.30 -1.82 -0.43
CA ARG A 137 4.47 -1.03 -1.65
C ARG A 137 3.88 -1.73 -2.87
N PHE A 138 2.97 -1.05 -3.57
CA PHE A 138 2.38 -1.54 -4.81
C PHE A 138 2.11 -0.42 -5.81
N GLY A 139 1.89 -0.79 -7.08
CA GLY A 139 1.55 0.13 -8.16
C GLY A 139 0.20 -0.18 -8.79
N ALA A 140 -0.43 0.81 -9.44
CA ALA A 140 -1.66 0.60 -10.20
C ALA A 140 -1.76 1.54 -11.42
N THR A 141 -2.35 1.04 -12.50
CA THR A 141 -2.77 1.84 -13.67
C THR A 141 -3.83 1.09 -14.49
N GLY A 142 -4.67 1.83 -15.24
CA GLY A 142 -5.59 1.31 -16.25
C GLY A 142 -5.19 1.74 -17.66
N ASP A 143 -6.09 1.45 -18.61
CA ASP A 143 -6.14 2.01 -19.98
C ASP A 143 -4.81 1.89 -20.76
N TRP A 144 -4.59 0.70 -21.32
CA TRP A 144 -3.36 0.26 -21.96
C TRP A 144 -3.49 0.24 -23.49
N GLN A 145 -3.99 1.31 -24.09
CA GLN A 145 -4.36 1.33 -25.50
C GLN A 145 -3.17 1.14 -26.45
N GLN A 146 -2.99 -0.08 -26.98
CA GLN A 146 -2.15 -0.48 -28.13
C GLN A 146 -0.86 0.34 -28.35
N SER A 147 -0.19 0.70 -27.27
CA SER A 147 1.00 1.54 -27.27
C SER A 147 2.16 0.88 -26.51
N PRO A 148 2.54 -0.38 -26.80
CA PRO A 148 3.86 -0.83 -26.42
C PRO A 148 4.92 -0.08 -27.28
N PRO A 149 6.10 0.21 -26.72
CA PRO A 149 6.40 0.16 -25.30
C PRO A 149 5.65 1.25 -24.54
N PHE A 150 5.44 1.05 -23.24
CA PHE A 150 4.82 2.03 -22.33
C PHE A 150 5.90 2.76 -21.50
N PRO A 151 6.53 3.84 -22.02
CA PRO A 151 7.54 4.61 -21.28
C PRO A 151 7.05 5.18 -19.95
N SER A 152 5.74 5.38 -19.82
CA SER A 152 5.07 5.76 -18.56
C SER A 152 5.39 4.81 -17.41
N LEU A 153 5.70 3.55 -17.71
CA LEU A 153 6.02 2.48 -16.75
C LEU A 153 7.50 2.16 -16.66
N ALA A 154 8.37 2.88 -17.38
CA ALA A 154 9.79 2.55 -17.53
C ALA A 154 10.62 2.63 -16.23
N ASN A 155 10.02 3.06 -15.12
CA ASN A 155 10.64 3.05 -13.80
C ASN A 155 10.00 2.05 -12.83
N ALA A 156 8.89 1.38 -13.19
CA ALA A 156 8.05 0.64 -12.25
C ALA A 156 8.72 -0.63 -11.70
N ASP A 157 9.47 -1.35 -12.55
CA ASP A 157 10.25 -2.55 -12.20
C ASP A 157 11.40 -2.25 -11.21
N GLU A 158 11.87 -1.00 -11.19
CA GLU A 158 12.92 -0.53 -10.27
C GLU A 158 12.37 -0.09 -8.89
N ARG A 159 11.05 -0.16 -8.66
CA ARG A 159 10.41 0.39 -7.44
C ARG A 159 10.25 -0.59 -6.28
N GLU A 160 10.67 -1.84 -6.47
CA GLU A 160 10.55 -2.91 -5.48
C GLU A 160 9.09 -3.09 -5.03
N LEU A 161 8.17 -3.12 -5.99
CA LEU A 161 6.74 -3.33 -5.74
C LEU A 161 6.47 -4.80 -5.40
N GLU A 162 5.66 -5.06 -4.38
CA GLU A 162 5.18 -6.40 -4.05
C GLU A 162 4.21 -6.91 -5.11
N PHE A 163 3.32 -6.02 -5.58
CA PHE A 163 2.44 -6.28 -6.70
C PHE A 163 2.12 -5.01 -7.51
N PHE A 164 1.59 -5.23 -8.72
CA PHE A 164 1.10 -4.20 -9.61
C PHE A 164 -0.31 -4.55 -10.09
N ILE A 165 -1.23 -3.59 -9.99
CA ILE A 165 -2.64 -3.75 -10.37
C ILE A 165 -2.87 -3.21 -11.78
N LYS A 166 -3.46 -4.04 -12.64
CA LYS A 166 -4.03 -3.61 -13.93
C LYS A 166 -5.54 -3.39 -13.78
N LEU A 167 -5.95 -2.13 -13.81
CA LEU A 167 -7.32 -1.64 -13.57
C LEU A 167 -8.17 -1.65 -14.85
N GLY A 168 -8.28 -2.81 -15.51
CA GLY A 168 -9.06 -2.93 -16.75
C GLY A 168 -8.43 -2.22 -17.94
N ASP A 169 -9.10 -2.30 -19.09
CA ASP A 169 -8.62 -1.82 -20.39
C ASP A 169 -7.18 -2.25 -20.68
N THR A 170 -6.89 -3.47 -20.28
CA THR A 170 -5.61 -4.14 -20.44
C THR A 170 -5.32 -4.44 -21.90
N ILE A 171 -6.36 -4.44 -22.75
CA ILE A 171 -6.34 -4.44 -24.21
C ILE A 171 -7.49 -3.55 -24.70
N PHE A 172 -7.47 -3.26 -26.01
CA PHE A 172 -8.63 -2.69 -26.69
C PHE A 172 -9.06 -3.62 -27.82
N ALA A 173 -10.08 -4.45 -27.58
CA ALA A 173 -10.53 -5.51 -28.50
C ALA A 173 -11.31 -4.97 -29.71
N ASP A 174 -11.81 -3.75 -29.60
CA ASP A 174 -12.84 -3.09 -30.40
C ASP A 174 -12.29 -1.92 -31.25
N ILE A 175 -10.99 -1.93 -31.48
CA ILE A 175 -10.31 -1.00 -32.40
C ILE A 175 -9.37 -1.76 -33.35
N GLU A 176 -9.08 -1.20 -34.53
CA GLU A 176 -8.09 -1.80 -35.44
C GLU A 176 -6.66 -1.49 -34.97
N THR A 177 -5.78 -2.50 -35.03
CA THR A 177 -4.38 -2.38 -34.60
C THR A 177 -3.44 -2.98 -35.63
N ALA A 178 -2.14 -2.71 -35.50
CA ALA A 178 -1.13 -3.30 -36.37
C ALA A 178 -1.01 -4.82 -36.17
N ALA A 179 -1.31 -5.33 -34.96
CA ALA A 179 -1.32 -6.76 -34.67
C ALA A 179 -2.50 -7.49 -35.33
N LEU A 180 -3.63 -6.80 -35.52
CA LEU A 180 -4.86 -7.37 -36.09
C LEU A 180 -5.45 -6.48 -37.21
N PRO A 181 -4.79 -6.38 -38.38
CA PRO A 181 -5.16 -5.44 -39.43
C PRO A 181 -6.49 -5.79 -40.12
N GLY A 182 -7.32 -4.78 -40.35
CA GLY A 182 -8.65 -4.89 -40.96
C GLY A 182 -9.73 -5.45 -40.05
N VAL A 183 -9.44 -5.64 -38.76
CA VAL A 183 -10.40 -6.08 -37.74
C VAL A 183 -10.61 -4.94 -36.76
N THR A 184 -11.80 -4.33 -36.80
CA THR A 184 -12.18 -3.26 -35.88
C THR A 184 -12.91 -3.77 -34.63
N GLN A 185 -13.14 -5.08 -34.53
CA GLN A 185 -13.77 -5.73 -33.37
C GLN A 185 -13.32 -7.18 -33.37
N ALA A 186 -12.61 -7.60 -32.32
CA ALA A 186 -12.31 -9.01 -32.09
C ALA A 186 -13.60 -9.77 -31.75
N ARG A 187 -13.75 -10.97 -32.32
CA ARG A 187 -14.97 -11.79 -32.21
C ARG A 187 -14.69 -13.24 -31.88
N THR A 188 -13.44 -13.68 -32.03
CA THR A 188 -13.03 -15.06 -31.83
C THR A 188 -11.90 -15.14 -30.83
N LEU A 189 -11.80 -16.27 -30.13
CA LEU A 189 -10.70 -16.54 -29.20
C LEU A 189 -9.30 -16.26 -29.81
N GLU A 190 -9.09 -16.58 -31.09
CA GLU A 190 -7.80 -16.29 -31.75
C GLU A 190 -7.53 -14.78 -31.86
N GLU A 191 -8.54 -13.99 -32.20
CA GLU A 191 -8.42 -12.53 -32.29
C GLU A 191 -8.20 -11.90 -30.92
N PHE A 192 -8.95 -12.32 -29.88
CA PHE A 192 -8.73 -11.84 -28.51
C PHE A 192 -7.34 -12.20 -27.99
N ARG A 193 -6.83 -13.41 -28.26
CA ARG A 193 -5.44 -13.78 -27.91
C ARG A 193 -4.40 -12.92 -28.62
N ILE A 194 -4.63 -12.52 -29.88
CA ILE A 194 -3.73 -11.60 -30.58
C ILE A 194 -3.70 -10.23 -29.90
N LYS A 195 -4.87 -9.72 -29.47
CA LYS A 195 -4.97 -8.45 -28.72
C LYS A 195 -4.28 -8.52 -27.37
N GLN A 196 -4.46 -9.60 -26.63
CA GLN A 196 -3.76 -9.84 -25.36
C GLN A 196 -2.24 -9.91 -25.57
N ALA A 197 -1.78 -10.61 -26.60
CA ALA A 197 -0.36 -10.71 -26.92
C ALA A 197 0.25 -9.38 -27.36
N GLU A 198 -0.52 -8.49 -27.99
CA GLU A 198 -0.04 -7.19 -28.50
C GLU A 198 0.60 -6.34 -27.39
N ILE A 199 -0.03 -6.27 -26.23
CA ILE A 199 0.36 -5.39 -25.10
C ILE A 199 1.65 -5.84 -24.43
N VAL A 200 1.93 -7.15 -24.46
CA VAL A 200 3.13 -7.77 -23.84
C VAL A 200 4.21 -8.10 -24.86
N THR A 201 4.14 -7.57 -26.09
CA THR A 201 5.10 -7.84 -27.17
C THR A 201 6.10 -6.70 -27.32
N GLU A 202 7.36 -7.05 -27.65
CA GLU A 202 8.40 -6.07 -27.93
C GLU A 202 8.06 -5.21 -29.16
N ARG A 203 8.13 -3.88 -28.98
CA ARG A 203 7.97 -2.90 -30.04
C ARG A 203 9.05 -1.84 -29.91
N PHE A 204 9.66 -1.46 -31.03
CA PHE A 204 10.83 -0.56 -31.08
C PHE A 204 12.00 -0.97 -30.16
N GLY A 205 12.17 -2.27 -29.89
CA GLY A 205 13.26 -2.80 -29.06
C GLY A 205 13.05 -2.66 -27.56
N GLN A 206 11.81 -2.39 -27.11
CA GLN A 206 11.44 -2.30 -25.70
C GLN A 206 10.18 -3.12 -25.39
N ASN A 207 10.10 -3.61 -24.16
CA ASN A 207 8.94 -4.30 -23.62
C ASN A 207 8.83 -4.04 -22.11
N THR A 208 8.38 -2.84 -21.74
CA THR A 208 8.29 -2.41 -20.33
C THR A 208 7.34 -3.29 -19.49
N VAL A 209 6.33 -3.89 -20.13
CA VAL A 209 5.40 -4.81 -19.44
C VAL A 209 6.10 -6.11 -19.05
N ARG A 210 6.95 -6.65 -19.93
CA ARG A 210 7.76 -7.84 -19.61
C ARG A 210 8.74 -7.58 -18.46
N ASP A 211 9.37 -6.41 -18.43
CA ASP A 211 10.30 -6.03 -17.36
C ASP A 211 9.58 -5.93 -16.00
N LEU A 212 8.38 -5.35 -15.99
CA LEU A 212 7.49 -5.33 -14.82
C LEU A 212 7.05 -6.75 -14.40
N TYR A 213 6.59 -7.57 -15.34
CA TYR A 213 6.12 -8.93 -15.05
C TYR A 213 7.19 -9.84 -14.44
N ALA A 214 8.46 -9.65 -14.81
CA ALA A 214 9.56 -10.43 -14.25
C ALA A 214 9.90 -10.06 -12.80
N THR A 215 9.53 -8.86 -12.34
CA THR A 215 10.01 -8.29 -11.08
C THR A 215 8.93 -8.11 -10.01
N THR A 216 7.66 -8.17 -10.42
CA THR A 216 6.50 -7.80 -9.60
C THR A 216 5.32 -8.74 -9.86
N SER A 217 4.61 -9.13 -8.80
CA SER A 217 3.38 -9.92 -8.91
C SER A 217 2.24 -9.11 -9.52
N ILE A 218 1.40 -9.70 -10.37
CA ILE A 218 0.31 -8.99 -11.05
C ILE A 218 -1.04 -9.35 -10.44
N LEU A 219 -1.84 -8.32 -10.15
CA LEU A 219 -3.29 -8.40 -9.98
C LEU A 219 -3.94 -7.74 -11.19
N ALA A 220 -5.00 -8.33 -11.73
CA ALA A 220 -5.68 -7.79 -12.90
C ALA A 220 -7.18 -8.05 -12.81
N THR A 221 -7.95 -7.09 -13.30
CA THR A 221 -9.39 -7.24 -13.57
C THR A 221 -9.70 -6.70 -14.96
N ILE A 222 -10.92 -6.94 -15.45
CA ILE A 222 -11.42 -6.42 -16.71
C ILE A 222 -12.12 -5.09 -16.49
N ASP A 223 -12.13 -4.28 -17.54
CA ASP A 223 -13.14 -3.25 -17.78
C ASP A 223 -13.87 -3.60 -19.10
N ASP A 224 -14.31 -2.63 -19.91
CA ASP A 224 -15.12 -2.91 -21.09
C ASP A 224 -14.31 -3.28 -22.33
N HIS A 225 -13.20 -2.60 -22.58
CA HIS A 225 -12.43 -2.76 -23.81
C HIS A 225 -11.72 -4.13 -23.93
N GLU A 226 -11.75 -4.97 -22.88
CA GLU A 226 -11.46 -6.41 -23.00
C GLU A 226 -12.39 -7.14 -23.97
N LEU A 227 -13.61 -6.65 -24.16
CA LEU A 227 -14.64 -7.23 -25.03
C LEU A 227 -15.14 -6.22 -26.07
N VAL A 228 -15.81 -5.16 -25.63
CA VAL A 228 -16.34 -4.05 -26.44
C VAL A 228 -16.74 -2.89 -25.54
N ASP A 229 -16.47 -1.65 -26.00
CA ASP A 229 -16.85 -0.40 -25.33
C ASP A 229 -18.25 -0.47 -24.69
N ASN A 230 -18.32 -0.11 -23.42
CA ASN A 230 -19.53 -0.04 -22.62
C ASN A 230 -20.36 -1.34 -22.51
N PHE A 231 -19.81 -2.56 -22.61
CA PHE A 231 -20.66 -3.76 -22.49
C PHE A 231 -21.27 -3.95 -21.08
N ALA A 232 -22.47 -4.52 -20.99
CA ALA A 232 -23.12 -4.87 -19.73
C ALA A 232 -23.41 -6.37 -19.68
N GLY A 233 -22.60 -7.13 -18.93
CA GLY A 233 -22.65 -8.60 -18.90
C GLY A 233 -23.97 -9.17 -18.36
N GLY A 234 -24.60 -8.49 -17.40
CA GLY A 234 -25.89 -8.87 -16.81
C GLY A 234 -27.12 -8.40 -17.60
N ALA A 235 -26.93 -7.76 -18.77
CA ALA A 235 -28.01 -7.37 -19.67
C ALA A 235 -28.32 -8.48 -20.69
N ALA A 236 -29.52 -8.47 -21.27
CA ALA A 236 -29.86 -9.39 -22.35
C ALA A 236 -29.10 -9.03 -23.65
N PRO A 237 -28.74 -10.02 -24.50
CA PRO A 237 -28.22 -9.74 -25.84
C PRO A 237 -29.15 -8.79 -26.63
N GLY A 238 -28.61 -7.66 -27.08
CA GLY A 238 -29.34 -6.60 -27.78
C GLY A 238 -29.83 -5.43 -26.91
N GLU A 239 -29.69 -5.53 -25.58
CA GLU A 239 -29.85 -4.39 -24.65
C GLU A 239 -28.49 -3.77 -24.29
N SER A 240 -27.42 -4.57 -24.21
CA SER A 240 -26.04 -4.08 -24.07
C SER A 240 -25.53 -3.45 -25.37
N PRO A 241 -24.68 -2.41 -25.30
CA PRO A 241 -23.83 -1.99 -26.42
C PRO A 241 -23.06 -3.18 -27.01
N ASP A 242 -22.94 -3.24 -28.34
CA ASP A 242 -22.35 -4.38 -29.06
C ASP A 242 -21.40 -3.96 -30.20
N ALA A 243 -20.95 -2.71 -30.17
CA ALA A 243 -20.13 -2.08 -31.20
C ALA A 243 -19.22 -0.98 -30.59
N PRO A 244 -18.12 -0.60 -31.27
CA PRO A 244 -17.18 0.43 -30.80
C PRO A 244 -17.74 1.87 -30.71
N ASP A 245 -19.00 2.07 -31.09
CA ASP A 245 -19.75 3.31 -30.89
C ASP A 245 -21.00 2.94 -30.08
N ILE A 246 -21.38 3.73 -29.07
CA ILE A 246 -22.61 3.52 -28.29
C ILE A 246 -23.84 3.32 -29.21
N GLY A 247 -24.29 2.06 -29.34
CA GLY A 247 -25.44 1.67 -30.15
C GLY A 247 -25.26 0.32 -30.88
N SER A 248 -26.35 -0.16 -31.50
CA SER A 248 -26.35 -1.45 -32.22
C SER A 248 -25.59 -1.37 -33.55
N SER A 249 -24.69 -2.30 -33.81
CA SER A 249 -24.05 -2.44 -35.14
C SER A 249 -24.95 -3.14 -36.17
N ASP A 250 -24.63 -2.96 -37.46
CA ASP A 250 -25.22 -3.75 -38.56
C ASP A 250 -24.80 -5.25 -38.49
N GLU A 251 -23.76 -5.57 -37.71
CA GLU A 251 -23.21 -6.91 -37.49
C GLU A 251 -23.01 -7.13 -35.97
N PRO A 252 -24.10 -7.36 -35.20
CA PRO A 252 -24.06 -7.40 -33.73
C PRO A 252 -22.98 -8.36 -33.19
N LEU A 253 -22.33 -8.00 -32.08
CA LEU A 253 -21.36 -8.87 -31.42
C LEU A 253 -22.07 -10.03 -30.69
N PHE A 254 -23.13 -9.72 -29.97
CA PHE A 254 -23.91 -10.67 -29.17
C PHE A 254 -25.07 -11.23 -29.99
N THR A 255 -24.89 -12.42 -30.56
CA THR A 255 -25.88 -13.04 -31.46
C THR A 255 -26.50 -14.32 -30.93
N ASP A 256 -26.04 -14.78 -29.77
CA ASP A 256 -26.49 -16.01 -29.12
C ASP A 256 -27.89 -15.84 -28.50
N ASP A 257 -28.69 -16.90 -28.52
CA ASP A 257 -30.03 -16.97 -27.90
C ASP A 257 -29.88 -17.42 -26.43
N VAL A 258 -29.37 -16.50 -25.60
CA VAL A 258 -29.09 -16.67 -24.17
C VAL A 258 -29.70 -15.53 -23.36
N ASP A 259 -29.78 -15.70 -22.04
CA ASP A 259 -30.46 -14.73 -21.16
C ASP A 259 -29.57 -13.50 -20.89
N PHE A 260 -28.24 -13.66 -20.84
CA PHE A 260 -27.30 -12.60 -20.49
C PHE A 260 -26.12 -12.51 -21.47
N VAL A 261 -25.50 -11.33 -21.59
CA VAL A 261 -24.29 -11.12 -22.41
C VAL A 261 -23.12 -11.97 -21.89
N ASN A 262 -23.02 -12.18 -20.59
CA ASN A 262 -22.00 -13.04 -20.00
C ASN A 262 -22.16 -14.54 -20.32
N ASP A 263 -23.30 -14.96 -20.87
CA ASP A 263 -23.49 -16.32 -21.42
C ASP A 263 -23.09 -16.43 -22.92
N THR A 264 -22.70 -15.33 -23.57
CA THR A 264 -22.42 -15.31 -25.02
C THR A 264 -21.05 -15.89 -25.35
N GLN A 265 -20.90 -16.46 -26.54
CA GLN A 265 -19.61 -17.04 -26.95
C GLN A 265 -18.52 -15.98 -27.08
N ALA A 266 -18.87 -14.74 -27.47
CA ALA A 266 -17.92 -13.65 -27.59
C ALA A 266 -17.32 -13.25 -26.23
N TYR A 267 -18.16 -13.13 -25.20
CA TYR A 267 -17.72 -12.87 -23.83
C TYR A 267 -16.84 -14.02 -23.30
N GLU A 268 -17.26 -15.27 -23.51
CA GLU A 268 -16.48 -16.43 -23.06
C GLU A 268 -15.11 -16.53 -23.75
N ASP A 269 -15.03 -16.24 -25.04
CA ASP A 269 -13.78 -16.19 -25.79
C ASP A 269 -12.87 -15.05 -25.28
N ALA A 270 -13.43 -13.87 -24.99
CA ALA A 270 -12.70 -12.71 -24.49
C ALA A 270 -12.11 -12.98 -23.09
N LEU A 271 -12.93 -13.46 -22.16
CA LEU A 271 -12.49 -13.72 -20.78
C LEU A 271 -11.61 -14.95 -20.66
N GLN A 272 -11.79 -15.95 -21.53
CA GLN A 272 -10.81 -17.02 -21.65
C GLN A 272 -9.45 -16.45 -22.06
N ALA A 273 -9.38 -15.59 -23.09
CA ALA A 273 -8.12 -14.97 -23.51
C ALA A 273 -7.53 -14.08 -22.40
N PHE A 274 -8.36 -13.31 -21.70
CA PHE A 274 -7.93 -12.48 -20.56
C PHE A 274 -7.29 -13.32 -19.45
N GLN A 275 -7.96 -14.37 -18.99
CA GLN A 275 -7.43 -15.27 -17.96
C GLN A 275 -6.20 -16.04 -18.43
N GLU A 276 -6.10 -16.39 -19.72
CA GLU A 276 -4.91 -17.04 -20.27
C GLU A 276 -3.67 -16.12 -20.26
N TYR A 277 -3.85 -14.81 -20.49
CA TYR A 277 -2.76 -13.85 -20.66
C TYR A 277 -2.38 -13.05 -19.39
N HIS A 278 -3.12 -13.24 -18.30
CA HIS A 278 -2.77 -12.72 -16.99
C HIS A 278 -2.43 -13.85 -16.02
N PRO A 279 -1.44 -13.68 -15.13
CA PRO A 279 -1.05 -14.69 -14.13
C PRO A 279 -2.07 -14.76 -12.97
N ILE A 280 -3.36 -14.91 -13.28
CA ILE A 280 -4.45 -15.02 -12.31
C ILE A 280 -5.03 -16.43 -12.26
N ARG A 281 -5.69 -16.78 -11.15
CA ARG A 281 -6.40 -18.06 -10.99
C ARG A 281 -7.63 -18.16 -11.89
N ASP A 282 -7.93 -19.37 -12.31
CA ASP A 282 -9.15 -19.69 -13.07
C ASP A 282 -10.24 -20.16 -12.10
N GLU A 283 -10.87 -19.19 -11.41
CA GLU A 283 -11.94 -19.43 -10.46
C GLU A 283 -13.32 -19.16 -11.07
N PHE A 284 -14.33 -19.85 -10.52
CA PHE A 284 -15.71 -19.78 -10.97
C PHE A 284 -16.63 -19.74 -9.76
N TYR A 285 -17.66 -18.90 -9.83
CA TYR A 285 -18.75 -18.91 -8.88
C TYR A 285 -19.45 -20.28 -8.90
N GLY A 286 -19.90 -20.73 -7.74
CA GLY A 286 -20.80 -21.87 -7.67
C GLY A 286 -22.25 -21.48 -7.99
N GLU A 287 -23.20 -22.24 -7.45
CA GLU A 287 -24.60 -21.83 -7.45
C GLU A 287 -24.81 -20.66 -6.47
N THR A 288 -25.09 -19.46 -6.99
CA THR A 288 -25.30 -18.24 -6.18
C THR A 288 -26.78 -17.96 -5.89
N GLY A 289 -27.69 -18.54 -6.69
CA GLY A 289 -29.12 -18.22 -6.66
C GLY A 289 -29.50 -16.98 -7.48
N ASP A 290 -28.53 -16.31 -8.10
CA ASP A 290 -28.72 -15.26 -9.10
C ASP A 290 -28.17 -15.78 -10.45
N PRO A 291 -29.02 -15.96 -11.48
CA PRO A 291 -28.56 -16.54 -12.74
C PRO A 291 -27.52 -15.68 -13.46
N ARG A 292 -27.36 -14.40 -13.12
CA ARG A 292 -26.30 -13.55 -13.68
C ARG A 292 -24.90 -13.94 -13.22
N THR A 293 -24.76 -14.60 -12.07
CA THR A 293 -23.45 -14.95 -11.46
C THR A 293 -23.25 -16.46 -11.30
N ALA A 294 -24.30 -17.27 -11.38
CA ALA A 294 -24.21 -18.69 -11.09
C ALA A 294 -23.39 -19.44 -12.15
N ASN A 295 -22.31 -20.10 -11.73
CA ASN A 295 -21.35 -20.82 -12.60
C ASN A 295 -20.50 -19.91 -13.52
N GLU A 296 -20.54 -18.60 -13.31
CA GLU A 296 -19.72 -17.64 -14.06
C GLU A 296 -18.28 -17.57 -13.57
N ARG A 297 -17.38 -17.04 -14.41
CA ARG A 297 -15.99 -16.77 -14.01
C ARG A 297 -15.99 -15.79 -12.83
N GLN A 298 -15.19 -16.09 -11.82
CA GLN A 298 -15.02 -15.25 -10.64
C GLN A 298 -13.68 -14.52 -10.76
N LEU A 299 -13.72 -13.22 -11.05
CA LEU A 299 -12.54 -12.34 -11.00
C LEU A 299 -12.39 -11.64 -9.64
N PHE A 300 -13.41 -11.73 -8.78
CA PHE A 300 -13.32 -11.24 -7.40
C PHE A 300 -12.13 -11.89 -6.66
N ARG A 301 -11.33 -11.06 -5.98
CA ARG A 301 -10.24 -11.51 -5.10
C ARG A 301 -10.24 -10.67 -3.84
N ALA A 302 -9.93 -11.27 -2.69
CA ALA A 302 -9.66 -10.55 -1.45
C ALA A 302 -8.39 -11.12 -0.82
N ASN A 303 -7.30 -10.34 -0.85
CA ASN A 303 -6.01 -10.71 -0.32
C ASN A 303 -5.59 -9.77 0.83
N THR A 304 -4.85 -10.30 1.79
CA THR A 304 -4.27 -9.54 2.90
C THR A 304 -2.75 -9.50 2.77
N TYR A 305 -2.18 -8.35 3.12
CA TYR A 305 -0.75 -8.06 3.10
C TYR A 305 -0.35 -7.63 4.50
N GLY A 306 -0.04 -8.63 5.34
CA GLY A 306 0.05 -8.41 6.78
C GLY A 306 -1.26 -7.84 7.34
N SER A 307 -1.11 -7.03 8.39
CA SER A 307 -2.15 -6.13 8.87
C SER A 307 -2.04 -4.72 8.27
N ASP A 308 -1.11 -4.49 7.35
CA ASP A 308 -0.95 -3.21 6.66
C ASP A 308 -2.15 -2.92 5.74
N ALA A 309 -2.54 -3.89 4.91
CA ALA A 309 -3.62 -3.70 3.96
C ALA A 309 -4.41 -4.97 3.58
N ALA A 310 -5.69 -4.77 3.29
CA ALA A 310 -6.53 -5.69 2.53
C ALA A 310 -6.76 -5.10 1.13
N VAL A 311 -6.59 -5.91 0.10
CA VAL A 311 -6.81 -5.54 -1.30
C VAL A 311 -7.91 -6.41 -1.87
N ILE A 312 -9.01 -5.77 -2.28
CA ILE A 312 -10.23 -6.42 -2.76
C ILE A 312 -10.42 -6.03 -4.23
N VAL A 313 -10.18 -6.97 -5.13
CA VAL A 313 -10.32 -6.78 -6.59
C VAL A 313 -11.72 -7.19 -7.02
N LEU A 314 -12.39 -6.31 -7.75
CA LEU A 314 -13.77 -6.45 -8.19
C LEU A 314 -13.88 -6.59 -9.71
N ASP A 315 -15.05 -7.03 -10.15
CA ASP A 315 -15.52 -7.09 -11.53
C ASP A 315 -16.84 -6.32 -11.64
N SER A 316 -16.80 -5.27 -12.44
CA SER A 316 -17.87 -4.31 -12.62
C SER A 316 -18.65 -4.50 -13.91
N ARG A 317 -18.13 -5.26 -14.87
CA ARG A 317 -18.74 -5.40 -16.20
C ARG A 317 -19.50 -6.71 -16.37
N SER A 318 -19.01 -7.80 -15.78
CA SER A 318 -19.56 -9.15 -16.02
C SER A 318 -21.00 -9.32 -15.53
N PHE A 319 -21.43 -8.57 -14.51
CA PHE A 319 -22.71 -8.81 -13.82
C PHE A 319 -23.65 -7.60 -13.78
N ARG A 320 -23.20 -6.44 -14.26
CA ARG A 320 -23.99 -5.21 -14.21
C ARG A 320 -25.22 -5.28 -15.10
N ASP A 321 -26.30 -4.63 -14.65
CA ASP A 321 -27.47 -4.38 -15.49
C ASP A 321 -27.14 -3.41 -16.61
N VAL A 322 -27.97 -3.37 -17.65
CA VAL A 322 -27.87 -2.39 -18.75
C VAL A 322 -27.82 -0.95 -18.23
N GLN A 323 -26.97 -0.10 -18.82
CA GLN A 323 -26.86 1.32 -18.49
C GLN A 323 -28.16 2.07 -18.74
N LEU A 324 -28.28 3.23 -18.09
CA LEU A 324 -29.35 4.16 -18.38
C LEU A 324 -29.11 4.89 -19.71
N GLU A 325 -30.18 5.43 -20.30
CA GLU A 325 -30.03 6.40 -21.38
C GLU A 325 -29.25 7.64 -20.88
N PRO A 326 -28.38 8.23 -21.72
CA PRO A 326 -27.59 9.39 -21.33
C PRO A 326 -28.44 10.53 -20.79
N ALA A 327 -27.96 11.18 -19.72
CA ALA A 327 -28.73 12.20 -19.03
C ALA A 327 -29.05 13.40 -19.94
N ASN A 328 -30.30 13.83 -19.93
CA ASN A 328 -30.67 15.11 -20.55
C ASN A 328 -30.10 16.27 -19.71
N LEU A 329 -28.98 16.86 -20.14
CA LEU A 329 -28.30 17.93 -19.41
C LEU A 329 -29.16 19.17 -19.14
N ALA A 330 -30.20 19.43 -19.96
CA ALA A 330 -31.14 20.53 -19.72
C ALA A 330 -32.17 20.21 -18.63
N ASN A 331 -32.43 18.93 -18.37
CA ASN A 331 -33.32 18.45 -17.31
C ASN A 331 -32.94 17.01 -16.91
N PRO A 332 -31.98 16.83 -16.00
CA PRO A 332 -31.47 15.50 -15.63
C PRO A 332 -32.38 14.74 -14.64
N THR A 333 -33.56 15.27 -14.33
CA THR A 333 -34.44 14.72 -13.27
C THR A 333 -34.79 13.25 -13.50
N GLU A 334 -35.05 12.85 -14.74
CA GLU A 334 -35.40 11.47 -15.08
C GLU A 334 -34.24 10.51 -14.80
N PHE A 335 -33.05 10.81 -15.34
CA PHE A 335 -31.82 10.07 -15.06
C PHE A 335 -31.57 9.93 -13.55
N LEU A 336 -31.65 11.03 -12.81
CA LEU A 336 -31.42 11.02 -11.36
C LEU A 336 -32.43 10.15 -10.60
N VAL A 337 -33.69 10.07 -11.05
CA VAL A 337 -34.71 9.21 -10.42
C VAL A 337 -34.50 7.73 -10.78
N GLU A 338 -34.14 7.44 -12.03
CA GLU A 338 -33.88 6.07 -12.50
C GLU A 338 -32.60 5.49 -11.89
N ALA A 339 -31.57 6.32 -11.69
CA ALA A 339 -30.32 5.89 -11.05
C ALA A 339 -30.49 5.43 -9.59
N PHE A 340 -31.52 5.92 -8.91
CA PHE A 340 -31.86 5.54 -7.53
C PHE A 340 -32.88 4.39 -7.45
N GLN A 341 -33.17 3.68 -8.55
CA GLN A 341 -33.97 2.46 -8.48
C GLN A 341 -33.19 1.35 -7.74
N PRO A 342 -33.77 0.74 -6.69
CA PRO A 342 -33.04 -0.16 -5.80
C PRO A 342 -32.71 -1.52 -6.41
N ASP A 343 -33.32 -1.86 -7.55
CA ASP A 343 -33.14 -3.15 -8.21
C ASP A 343 -32.01 -3.12 -9.26
N ARG A 344 -31.39 -1.95 -9.52
CA ARG A 344 -30.22 -1.84 -10.41
C ARG A 344 -28.93 -2.22 -9.69
N THR A 345 -28.08 -2.98 -10.35
CA THR A 345 -26.78 -3.42 -9.81
C THR A 345 -25.66 -3.27 -10.84
N LEU A 346 -24.49 -2.84 -10.37
CA LEU A 346 -23.23 -2.82 -11.11
C LEU A 346 -22.40 -4.07 -10.74
N LEU A 347 -22.36 -4.45 -9.47
CA LEU A 347 -21.53 -5.57 -9.00
C LEU A 347 -22.20 -6.95 -9.10
N GLY A 348 -23.53 -6.98 -9.19
CA GLY A 348 -24.32 -8.18 -8.91
C GLY A 348 -24.41 -8.50 -7.42
N ASN A 349 -25.49 -9.19 -7.02
CA ASN A 349 -25.80 -9.44 -5.61
C ASN A 349 -24.73 -10.29 -4.88
N ALA A 350 -24.16 -11.29 -5.55
CA ALA A 350 -23.19 -12.19 -4.94
C ALA A 350 -21.89 -11.46 -4.61
N GLN A 351 -21.34 -10.72 -5.59
CA GLN A 351 -20.11 -9.96 -5.40
C GLN A 351 -20.28 -8.80 -4.42
N PHE A 352 -21.42 -8.10 -4.43
CA PHE A 352 -21.71 -7.06 -3.44
C PHE A 352 -21.69 -7.62 -2.00
N ALA A 353 -22.23 -8.83 -1.81
CA ALA A 353 -22.22 -9.50 -0.51
C ALA A 353 -20.80 -9.93 -0.10
N GLU A 354 -19.98 -10.41 -1.04
CA GLU A 354 -18.57 -10.74 -0.80
C GLU A 354 -17.75 -9.51 -0.44
N LEU A 355 -17.87 -8.41 -1.20
CA LEU A 355 -17.20 -7.14 -0.92
C LEU A 355 -17.51 -6.62 0.49
N THR A 356 -18.80 -6.54 0.84
CA THR A 356 -19.20 -6.03 2.16
C THR A 356 -18.77 -6.96 3.30
N ALA A 357 -18.74 -8.27 3.08
CA ALA A 357 -18.19 -9.23 4.04
C ALA A 357 -16.67 -9.07 4.20
N SER A 358 -15.92 -8.93 3.11
CA SER A 358 -14.46 -8.75 3.12
C SER A 358 -14.04 -7.44 3.78
N LEU A 359 -14.74 -6.33 3.52
CA LEU A 359 -14.49 -5.05 4.20
C LEU A 359 -14.69 -5.17 5.72
N LEU A 360 -15.78 -5.81 6.12
CA LEU A 360 -16.10 -5.98 7.54
C LEU A 360 -15.13 -6.95 8.24
N GLU A 361 -14.66 -7.98 7.54
CA GLU A 361 -13.67 -8.91 8.06
C GLU A 361 -12.29 -8.24 8.21
N ALA A 362 -11.87 -7.44 7.21
CA ALA A 362 -10.64 -6.68 7.29
C ALA A 362 -10.64 -5.69 8.47
N GLU A 363 -11.76 -4.98 8.68
CA GLU A 363 -11.96 -4.11 9.84
C GLU A 363 -11.83 -4.88 11.16
N ARG A 364 -12.54 -6.02 11.28
CA ARG A 364 -12.48 -6.86 12.49
C ARG A 364 -11.12 -7.47 12.76
N SER A 365 -10.34 -7.71 11.70
CA SER A 365 -9.00 -8.28 11.79
C SER A 365 -7.92 -7.24 12.12
N GLY A 366 -8.31 -5.98 12.41
CA GLY A 366 -7.36 -4.91 12.73
C GLY A 366 -6.48 -4.49 11.56
N ILE A 367 -6.92 -4.70 10.32
CA ILE A 367 -6.17 -4.30 9.13
C ILE A 367 -6.32 -2.79 8.92
N THR A 368 -5.20 -2.08 8.78
CA THR A 368 -5.22 -0.62 8.69
C THR A 368 -5.96 -0.16 7.44
N TRP A 369 -5.45 -0.47 6.24
CA TRP A 369 -5.96 0.05 4.97
C TRP A 369 -6.81 -0.97 4.21
N LYS A 370 -7.92 -0.52 3.62
CA LYS A 370 -8.77 -1.37 2.76
C LYS A 370 -8.83 -0.76 1.36
N PHE A 371 -8.18 -1.41 0.39
CA PHE A 371 -8.21 -1.00 -1.01
C PHE A 371 -9.30 -1.77 -1.76
N VAL A 372 -10.28 -1.04 -2.30
CA VAL A 372 -11.30 -1.58 -3.19
C VAL A 372 -10.91 -1.23 -4.63
N VAL A 373 -10.57 -2.24 -5.41
CA VAL A 373 -10.03 -2.12 -6.76
C VAL A 373 -11.14 -2.42 -7.75
N ILE A 374 -11.57 -1.39 -8.48
CA ILE A 374 -12.68 -1.46 -9.44
C ILE A 374 -12.46 -0.42 -10.55
N PRO A 375 -12.48 -0.78 -11.85
CA PRO A 375 -12.17 0.16 -12.91
C PRO A 375 -13.07 1.41 -12.93
N GLU A 376 -14.38 1.24 -12.74
CA GLU A 376 -15.34 2.33 -12.84
C GLU A 376 -15.30 3.24 -11.61
N PRO A 377 -15.09 4.56 -11.80
CA PRO A 377 -15.02 5.50 -10.70
C PRO A 377 -16.29 5.53 -9.85
N ILE A 378 -16.13 5.44 -8.52
CA ILE A 378 -17.19 5.60 -7.53
C ILE A 378 -17.41 7.05 -7.14
N GLN A 379 -16.47 7.96 -7.35
CA GLN A 379 -16.66 9.39 -7.06
C GLN A 379 -17.69 10.04 -7.99
N ASN A 380 -18.28 11.17 -7.56
CA ASN A 380 -19.28 11.87 -8.36
C ASN A 380 -18.64 12.96 -9.23
N PHE A 381 -18.86 12.87 -10.55
CA PHE A 381 -18.51 13.90 -11.54
C PHE A 381 -19.76 14.56 -12.16
N GLY A 382 -20.94 14.29 -11.60
CA GLY A 382 -22.22 14.80 -12.09
C GLY A 382 -22.81 13.94 -13.20
N VAL A 383 -23.66 14.51 -14.04
CA VAL A 383 -24.56 13.75 -14.94
C VAL A 383 -24.05 13.57 -16.38
N VAL A 384 -22.86 14.06 -16.71
CA VAL A 384 -22.27 13.89 -18.04
C VAL A 384 -21.62 12.50 -18.10
N ASN A 385 -21.99 11.66 -19.07
CA ASN A 385 -21.52 10.27 -19.21
C ASN A 385 -21.61 9.48 -17.89
N ALA A 386 -22.69 9.71 -17.14
CA ALA A 386 -22.87 9.14 -15.80
C ALA A 386 -23.51 7.75 -15.84
N GLU A 387 -24.11 7.40 -16.99
CA GLU A 387 -24.83 6.16 -17.23
C GLU A 387 -23.99 4.89 -17.07
N ASP A 388 -22.69 4.99 -17.39
CA ASP A 388 -21.75 3.87 -17.35
C ASP A 388 -21.01 3.73 -16.00
N ARG A 389 -21.13 4.76 -15.15
CA ARG A 389 -20.42 4.86 -13.87
C ARG A 389 -21.33 4.60 -12.69
N PHE A 390 -20.78 4.57 -11.48
CA PHE A 390 -21.56 4.38 -10.26
C PHE A 390 -22.68 5.42 -10.07
N GLU A 391 -22.63 6.60 -10.70
CA GLU A 391 -23.75 7.55 -10.68
C GLU A 391 -25.00 7.02 -11.39
N GLY A 392 -24.85 6.20 -12.43
CA GLY A 392 -25.95 5.49 -13.08
C GLY A 392 -26.57 4.46 -12.12
N TYR A 393 -25.77 3.87 -11.24
CA TYR A 393 -26.16 2.84 -10.26
C TYR A 393 -26.21 3.40 -8.83
N ALA A 394 -26.70 4.64 -8.70
CA ALA A 394 -26.62 5.42 -7.46
C ALA A 394 -27.23 4.74 -6.23
N ALA A 395 -28.23 3.87 -6.39
CA ALA A 395 -28.80 3.09 -5.29
C ALA A 395 -27.78 2.11 -4.67
N GLU A 396 -27.07 1.32 -5.49
CA GLU A 396 -26.04 0.37 -5.04
C GLU A 396 -24.81 1.11 -4.51
N ARG A 397 -24.37 2.16 -5.21
CA ARG A 397 -23.33 3.08 -4.74
C ARG A 397 -23.62 3.61 -3.33
N THR A 398 -24.85 4.07 -3.11
CA THR A 398 -25.32 4.57 -1.82
C THR A 398 -25.33 3.45 -0.78
N ALA A 399 -25.75 2.25 -1.14
CA ALA A 399 -25.77 1.11 -0.23
C ALA A 399 -24.36 0.74 0.25
N LEU A 400 -23.36 0.76 -0.64
CA LEU A 400 -21.97 0.47 -0.32
C LEU A 400 -21.34 1.55 0.58
N LEU A 401 -21.43 2.82 0.18
CA LEU A 401 -20.85 3.92 0.97
C LEU A 401 -21.53 4.09 2.33
N ARG A 402 -22.85 3.91 2.40
CA ARG A 402 -23.57 3.88 3.68
C ARG A 402 -23.17 2.67 4.53
N PHE A 403 -22.91 1.51 3.92
CA PHE A 403 -22.43 0.35 4.67
C PHE A 403 -21.08 0.62 5.34
N ILE A 404 -20.15 1.25 4.63
CA ILE A 404 -18.85 1.67 5.18
C ILE A 404 -19.05 2.64 6.35
N ASP A 405 -19.86 3.68 6.17
CA ASP A 405 -20.14 4.69 7.19
C ASP A 405 -20.86 4.12 8.42
N GLU A 406 -21.97 3.40 8.24
CA GLU A 406 -22.78 2.86 9.36
C GLU A 406 -22.06 1.77 10.17
N ASN A 407 -21.04 1.12 9.58
CA ASN A 407 -20.20 0.14 10.27
C ASN A 407 -18.87 0.72 10.79
N ASN A 408 -18.61 2.02 10.59
CA ASN A 408 -17.34 2.69 10.94
C ASN A 408 -16.11 1.94 10.40
N ILE A 409 -16.15 1.57 9.11
CA ILE A 409 -15.00 0.93 8.47
C ILE A 409 -14.03 2.04 8.06
N ASP A 410 -12.88 2.11 8.72
CA ASP A 410 -11.89 3.18 8.55
C ASP A 410 -10.88 2.87 7.44
N ASN A 411 -10.29 3.94 6.88
CA ASN A 411 -9.18 3.90 5.91
C ASN A 411 -9.51 3.13 4.61
N VAL A 412 -10.70 3.36 4.06
CA VAL A 412 -11.12 2.76 2.79
C VAL A 412 -10.69 3.63 1.61
N VAL A 413 -9.98 3.02 0.66
CA VAL A 413 -9.50 3.66 -0.56
C VAL A 413 -10.06 2.92 -1.77
N PHE A 414 -10.78 3.62 -2.64
CA PHE A 414 -11.19 3.08 -3.95
C PHE A 414 -10.11 3.39 -4.99
N LEU A 415 -9.75 2.39 -5.80
CA LEU A 415 -8.77 2.51 -6.89
C LEU A 415 -9.47 2.21 -8.22
N ALA A 416 -9.44 3.18 -9.14
CA ALA A 416 -10.17 3.15 -10.40
C ALA A 416 -9.32 3.51 -11.63
N GLY A 417 -9.82 3.17 -12.82
CA GLY A 417 -9.28 3.45 -14.16
C GLY A 417 -10.34 4.18 -15.01
N ASP A 418 -10.53 3.79 -16.28
CA ASP A 418 -11.57 4.20 -17.25
C ASP A 418 -11.49 5.68 -17.69
N PHE A 419 -11.27 6.58 -16.74
CA PHE A 419 -11.45 8.01 -16.92
C PHE A 419 -10.32 8.68 -17.72
N HIS A 420 -9.22 8.00 -18.00
CA HIS A 420 -8.06 8.51 -18.73
C HIS A 420 -7.38 9.74 -18.08
N GLY A 421 -7.30 9.75 -16.75
CA GLY A 421 -6.59 10.79 -15.99
C GLY A 421 -6.64 10.56 -14.49
N THR A 422 -5.65 11.08 -13.76
CA THR A 422 -5.62 10.93 -12.30
C THR A 422 -6.48 11.99 -11.62
N ILE A 423 -7.44 11.55 -10.80
CA ILE A 423 -8.26 12.42 -9.95
C ILE A 423 -8.46 11.77 -8.58
N VAL A 424 -8.25 12.55 -7.52
CA VAL A 424 -8.39 12.10 -6.13
C VAL A 424 -9.44 12.91 -5.40
N ASN A 425 -10.46 12.25 -4.85
CA ASN A 425 -11.57 12.88 -4.15
C ASN A 425 -12.00 12.12 -2.90
N ASN A 426 -12.41 12.85 -1.87
CA ASN A 426 -13.18 12.28 -0.78
C ASN A 426 -14.54 11.77 -1.31
N LEU A 427 -15.12 10.79 -0.62
CA LEU A 427 -16.38 10.18 -1.06
C LEU A 427 -17.56 10.68 -0.21
N THR A 428 -18.66 10.96 -0.91
CA THR A 428 -19.95 11.29 -0.31
C THR A 428 -21.06 10.48 -0.94
N TYR A 429 -22.17 10.30 -0.22
CA TYR A 429 -23.38 9.66 -0.73
C TYR A 429 -24.65 10.44 -0.39
N GLN A 430 -25.76 10.12 -1.05
CA GLN A 430 -27.07 10.74 -0.79
C GLN A 430 -28.12 9.66 -0.57
N LEU A 431 -29.12 9.92 0.28
CA LEU A 431 -30.24 8.98 0.50
C LEU A 431 -31.30 9.02 -0.61
N GLY A 432 -31.14 9.89 -1.59
CA GLY A 432 -32.03 10.02 -2.74
C GLY A 432 -31.68 11.24 -3.60
N PRO A 433 -32.33 11.38 -4.76
CA PRO A 433 -32.02 12.44 -5.72
C PRO A 433 -32.12 13.84 -5.10
N GLY A 434 -31.04 14.62 -5.21
CA GLY A 434 -30.97 16.01 -4.74
C GLY A 434 -31.08 16.20 -3.22
N GLN A 435 -30.90 15.13 -2.43
CA GLN A 435 -30.76 15.25 -0.97
C GLN A 435 -29.37 15.79 -0.58
N GLU A 436 -29.17 16.06 0.70
CA GLU A 436 -27.86 16.47 1.20
C GLU A 436 -26.82 15.36 1.03
N GLN A 437 -25.58 15.74 0.72
CA GLN A 437 -24.43 14.85 0.67
C GLN A 437 -24.02 14.47 2.10
N ILE A 438 -23.83 13.19 2.35
CA ILE A 438 -23.32 12.63 3.59
C ILE A 438 -21.89 12.19 3.31
N ALA A 439 -20.94 12.76 4.06
CA ALA A 439 -19.53 12.47 3.89
C ALA A 439 -19.17 11.13 4.52
N THR A 440 -18.21 10.43 3.92
CA THR A 440 -17.59 9.24 4.49
C THR A 440 -16.14 9.53 4.86
N ASN A 441 -15.53 8.62 5.60
CA ASN A 441 -14.09 8.52 5.86
C ASN A 441 -13.35 7.78 4.72
N ALA A 442 -13.97 7.62 3.55
CA ALA A 442 -13.38 6.95 2.39
C ALA A 442 -13.02 7.97 1.31
N PHE A 443 -12.02 7.64 0.50
CA PHE A 443 -11.66 8.43 -0.67
C PHE A 443 -11.36 7.53 -1.87
N GLU A 444 -11.39 8.11 -3.06
CA GLU A 444 -11.04 7.42 -4.30
C GLU A 444 -9.82 8.07 -4.94
N ILE A 445 -9.01 7.25 -5.59
CA ILE A 445 -8.02 7.64 -6.59
C ILE A 445 -8.36 6.94 -7.90
N VAL A 446 -8.74 7.72 -8.90
CA VAL A 446 -8.72 7.28 -10.29
C VAL A 446 -7.29 7.43 -10.78
N THR A 447 -6.73 6.39 -11.37
CA THR A 447 -5.36 6.37 -11.90
C THR A 447 -5.35 6.84 -13.35
N GLY A 448 -4.23 7.43 -13.78
CA GLY A 448 -4.04 7.82 -15.17
C GLY A 448 -3.82 6.61 -16.08
N PRO A 449 -3.93 6.78 -17.41
CA PRO A 449 -3.76 5.71 -18.36
C PRO A 449 -2.28 5.39 -18.57
N ALA A 450 -1.94 4.11 -18.77
CA ALA A 450 -0.59 3.71 -19.17
C ALA A 450 -0.23 4.35 -20.52
N ALA A 451 -1.17 4.36 -21.47
CA ALA A 451 -1.14 5.16 -22.69
C ALA A 451 -2.52 5.13 -23.36
N PHE A 452 -3.01 6.28 -23.85
CA PHE A 452 -4.31 6.38 -24.50
C PHE A 452 -4.31 7.44 -25.62
N PHE A 453 -4.47 7.02 -26.87
CA PHE A 453 -4.34 7.85 -28.08
C PHE A 453 -5.62 8.55 -28.50
N ASP A 454 -6.79 8.06 -28.07
CA ASP A 454 -8.09 8.66 -28.43
C ASP A 454 -8.48 9.86 -27.55
N GLY A 455 -7.66 10.19 -26.55
CA GLY A 455 -7.64 11.49 -25.87
C GLY A 455 -7.73 11.41 -24.35
N LEU A 456 -6.83 12.13 -23.68
CA LEU A 456 -6.82 12.25 -22.22
C LEU A 456 -8.05 13.00 -21.68
N PHE A 457 -8.38 12.74 -20.41
CA PHE A 457 -9.53 13.35 -19.73
C PHE A 457 -9.54 14.89 -19.81
N GLY A 458 -8.40 15.54 -19.56
CA GLY A 458 -8.30 17.00 -19.53
C GLY A 458 -8.75 17.65 -20.85
N PRO A 459 -8.12 17.33 -21.99
CA PRO A 459 -8.56 17.78 -23.31
C PRO A 459 -10.02 17.45 -23.64
N THR A 460 -10.51 16.27 -23.20
CA THR A 460 -11.90 15.85 -23.39
C THR A 460 -12.88 16.74 -22.63
N VAL A 461 -12.62 17.03 -21.34
CA VAL A 461 -13.43 17.96 -20.52
C VAL A 461 -13.51 19.34 -21.16
N VAL A 462 -12.38 19.87 -21.64
CA VAL A 462 -12.34 21.19 -22.31
C VAL A 462 -13.15 21.17 -23.60
N SER A 463 -13.02 20.12 -24.40
CA SER A 463 -13.74 19.97 -25.68
C SER A 463 -15.25 19.88 -25.47
N LEU A 464 -15.71 19.06 -24.52
CA LEU A 464 -17.12 18.94 -24.17
C LEU A 464 -17.67 20.25 -23.59
N SER A 465 -16.94 20.88 -22.67
CA SER A 465 -17.34 22.17 -22.07
C SER A 465 -17.54 23.26 -23.13
N ALA A 466 -16.66 23.29 -24.14
CA ALA A 466 -16.80 24.21 -25.27
C ALA A 466 -18.00 23.86 -26.17
N ALA A 467 -18.23 22.57 -26.43
CA ALA A 467 -19.35 22.10 -27.25
C ALA A 467 -20.72 22.43 -26.60
N PHE A 468 -20.80 22.38 -25.28
CA PHE A 468 -21.99 22.77 -24.52
C PHE A 468 -22.09 24.28 -24.24
N GLY A 469 -21.07 25.07 -24.63
CA GLY A 469 -21.04 26.52 -24.44
C GLY A 469 -20.83 26.94 -22.99
N LEU A 470 -20.25 26.08 -22.16
CA LEU A 470 -19.84 26.38 -20.78
C LEU A 470 -18.57 27.25 -20.76
N ILE A 471 -17.71 27.07 -21.77
CA ILE A 471 -16.52 27.89 -22.00
C ILE A 471 -16.49 28.40 -23.46
N SER A 472 -15.79 29.50 -23.67
CA SER A 472 -15.59 30.15 -24.97
C SER A 472 -14.43 29.55 -25.75
N GLN A 473 -14.39 29.82 -27.07
CA GLN A 473 -13.23 29.46 -27.90
C GLN A 473 -11.95 30.21 -27.52
N GLU A 474 -12.06 31.38 -26.87
CA GLU A 474 -10.91 32.09 -26.32
C GLU A 474 -10.34 31.36 -25.10
N GLU A 475 -11.20 30.80 -24.25
CA GLU A 475 -10.80 29.96 -23.11
C GLU A 475 -10.19 28.62 -23.55
N VAL A 476 -10.71 28.00 -24.61
CA VAL A 476 -10.07 26.82 -25.24
C VAL A 476 -8.67 27.17 -25.77
N ALA A 477 -8.52 28.33 -26.44
CA ALA A 477 -7.22 28.78 -26.91
C ALA A 477 -6.26 29.08 -25.75
N PHE A 478 -6.78 29.60 -24.63
CA PHE A 478 -6.02 29.82 -23.41
C PHE A 478 -5.53 28.49 -22.81
N PHE A 479 -6.41 27.51 -22.60
CA PHE A 479 -6.03 26.15 -22.17
C PHE A 479 -4.90 25.56 -23.01
N ASN A 480 -5.04 25.62 -24.34
CA ASN A 480 -4.02 25.10 -25.26
C ASN A 480 -2.66 25.82 -25.14
N SER A 481 -2.65 27.06 -24.67
CA SER A 481 -1.43 27.85 -24.43
C SER A 481 -0.77 27.58 -23.08
N LEU A 482 -1.47 26.94 -22.14
CA LEU A 482 -0.96 26.59 -20.83
C LEU A 482 0.01 25.39 -20.93
N PRO A 483 1.07 25.37 -20.11
CA PRO A 483 1.95 24.21 -20.00
C PRO A 483 1.25 23.04 -19.31
N VAL A 484 1.75 21.82 -19.52
CA VAL A 484 1.53 20.69 -18.63
C VAL A 484 2.63 20.78 -17.57
N ALA A 485 2.33 21.45 -16.46
CA ALA A 485 3.28 21.70 -15.38
C ALA A 485 2.53 21.55 -14.06
N ASN A 486 2.97 20.60 -13.24
CA ASN A 486 2.33 20.38 -11.95
C ASN A 486 2.92 21.35 -10.95
N ASP A 487 2.08 22.17 -10.35
CA ASP A 487 2.42 22.94 -9.17
C ASP A 487 1.42 22.64 -8.04
N GLY A 488 1.71 23.15 -6.84
CA GLY A 488 0.90 22.88 -5.65
C GLY A 488 -0.05 24.01 -5.29
N ASP A 489 -0.33 24.92 -6.21
CA ASP A 489 -1.37 25.93 -6.01
C ASP A 489 -2.65 25.57 -6.77
N SER A 490 -3.55 26.53 -6.94
CA SER A 490 -4.79 26.33 -7.73
C SER A 490 -5.04 27.54 -8.62
N ILE A 491 -3.97 28.28 -8.90
CA ILE A 491 -3.97 29.46 -9.75
C ILE A 491 -3.81 28.96 -11.17
N VAL A 492 -4.89 29.00 -11.93
CA VAL A 492 -4.94 28.63 -13.36
C VAL A 492 -3.76 29.19 -14.17
N ASN A 493 -2.69 28.40 -14.22
CA ASN A 493 -1.41 28.72 -14.81
C ASN A 493 -0.80 27.51 -15.55
N ASP A 494 -1.38 26.32 -15.34
CA ASP A 494 -1.21 25.08 -16.10
C ASP A 494 -2.56 24.48 -16.53
N ARG A 495 -2.50 23.38 -17.29
CA ARG A 495 -3.67 22.71 -17.86
C ARG A 495 -4.51 21.94 -16.84
N ASP A 496 -3.90 21.36 -15.82
CA ASP A 496 -4.61 20.55 -14.83
C ASP A 496 -5.45 21.45 -13.92
N ASP A 497 -4.91 22.60 -13.51
CA ASP A 497 -5.64 23.64 -12.78
C ASP A 497 -6.85 24.19 -13.55
N PHE A 498 -6.69 24.41 -14.86
CA PHE A 498 -7.78 24.86 -15.72
C PHE A 498 -8.92 23.84 -15.75
N VAL A 499 -8.60 22.54 -15.83
CA VAL A 499 -9.58 21.45 -15.81
C VAL A 499 -10.22 21.33 -14.43
N LYS A 500 -9.44 21.37 -13.36
CA LYS A 500 -9.94 21.35 -11.97
C LYS A 500 -10.94 22.48 -11.72
N GLN A 501 -10.69 23.68 -12.23
CA GLN A 501 -11.64 24.79 -12.13
C GLN A 501 -13.00 24.48 -12.79
N ILE A 502 -12.99 23.84 -13.96
CA ILE A 502 -14.23 23.44 -14.66
C ILE A 502 -14.99 22.42 -13.83
N ILE A 503 -14.32 21.36 -13.36
CA ILE A 503 -14.93 20.29 -12.56
C ILE A 503 -15.50 20.87 -11.25
N ASN A 504 -14.75 21.71 -10.54
CA ASN A 504 -15.23 22.34 -9.30
C ASN A 504 -16.45 23.23 -9.52
N SER A 505 -16.50 23.95 -10.64
CA SER A 505 -17.69 24.74 -10.99
C SER A 505 -18.92 23.85 -11.25
N GLN A 506 -18.72 22.65 -11.80
CA GLN A 506 -19.79 21.67 -12.02
C GLN A 506 -20.22 21.04 -10.69
N ASN A 507 -19.28 20.57 -9.88
CA ASN A 507 -19.53 19.97 -8.57
C ASN A 507 -20.34 20.92 -7.67
N ALA A 508 -19.97 22.20 -7.63
CA ALA A 508 -20.70 23.21 -6.88
C ALA A 508 -22.17 23.37 -7.32
N ALA A 509 -22.50 23.13 -8.60
CA ALA A 509 -23.87 23.19 -9.09
C ALA A 509 -24.75 22.02 -8.59
N PHE A 510 -24.14 20.90 -8.22
CA PHE A 510 -24.79 19.71 -7.67
C PHE A 510 -24.63 19.59 -6.14
N GLY A 511 -23.94 20.53 -5.49
CA GLY A 511 -23.66 20.49 -4.05
C GLY A 511 -22.68 19.38 -3.67
N LEU A 512 -21.80 19.01 -4.59
CA LEU A 512 -20.71 18.05 -4.38
C LEU A 512 -19.47 18.76 -3.81
N ASP A 513 -18.59 17.98 -3.18
CA ASP A 513 -17.30 18.46 -2.76
C ASP A 513 -16.45 18.95 -3.95
N PRO A 514 -15.66 20.02 -3.77
CA PRO A 514 -14.57 20.34 -4.68
C PRO A 514 -13.59 19.17 -4.79
N VAL A 515 -12.92 19.09 -5.94
CA VAL A 515 -11.91 18.07 -6.21
C VAL A 515 -10.73 18.21 -5.27
N GLY A 516 -10.34 17.11 -4.64
CA GLY A 516 -9.24 17.00 -3.67
C GLY A 516 -9.67 16.47 -2.31
N LEU A 517 -8.67 16.32 -1.43
CA LEU A 517 -8.84 15.89 -0.02
C LEU A 517 -8.76 17.06 0.97
N ASN A 518 -8.83 18.29 0.47
CA ASN A 518 -8.72 19.53 1.22
C ASN A 518 -9.69 20.58 0.67
N ASP A 519 -10.04 21.57 1.50
CA ASP A 519 -11.00 22.62 1.14
C ASP A 519 -12.37 22.07 0.72
N ASN A 520 -12.74 20.91 1.29
CA ASN A 520 -14.03 20.25 1.14
C ASN A 520 -15.14 21.00 1.89
N LEU A 521 -16.38 20.59 1.69
CA LEU A 521 -17.55 21.08 2.41
C LEU A 521 -17.43 20.82 3.91
N SER A 522 -18.08 21.64 4.73
CA SER A 522 -17.88 21.64 6.19
C SER A 522 -18.22 20.33 6.92
N ASN A 523 -18.98 19.44 6.27
CA ASN A 523 -19.32 18.12 6.78
C ASN A 523 -18.30 17.04 6.41
N ALA A 524 -17.41 17.30 5.44
CA ALA A 524 -16.37 16.39 4.97
C ALA A 524 -14.95 16.87 5.34
N GLU A 525 -14.75 18.18 5.49
CA GLU A 525 -13.44 18.78 5.73
C GLU A 525 -12.73 18.18 6.96
N GLY A 526 -11.54 17.62 6.73
CA GLY A 526 -10.70 17.02 7.76
C GLY A 526 -11.10 15.60 8.19
N LEU A 527 -12.06 14.95 7.53
CA LEU A 527 -12.34 13.52 7.75
C LEU A 527 -11.22 12.63 7.20
N ILE A 528 -10.59 13.03 6.09
CA ILE A 528 -9.37 12.42 5.57
C ILE A 528 -8.19 13.31 6.00
N ASP A 529 -7.30 12.80 6.85
CA ASP A 529 -6.10 13.54 7.30
C ASP A 529 -5.00 13.46 6.23
N ALA A 530 -5.22 14.19 5.13
CA ALA A 530 -4.33 14.24 3.98
C ALA A 530 -3.43 15.49 3.99
N THR A 531 -2.23 15.35 3.46
CA THR A 531 -1.31 16.46 3.18
C THR A 531 -0.74 16.33 1.77
N LEU A 532 -1.04 17.30 0.91
CA LEU A 532 -0.44 17.43 -0.42
C LEU A 532 1.04 17.83 -0.30
N LEU A 533 1.92 17.08 -0.96
CA LEU A 533 3.38 17.28 -0.91
C LEU A 533 3.91 17.90 -2.21
N GLN A 534 3.39 17.47 -3.36
CA GLN A 534 3.80 17.96 -4.68
C GLN A 534 2.64 17.83 -5.68
N GLY A 535 2.56 18.76 -6.64
CA GLY A 535 1.53 18.76 -7.66
C GLY A 535 0.15 19.02 -7.06
N ASP A 536 -0.88 18.43 -7.65
CA ASP A 536 -2.27 18.55 -7.24
C ASP A 536 -2.96 17.17 -7.22
N TYR A 537 -4.17 17.10 -6.69
CA TYR A 537 -5.08 15.94 -6.74
C TYR A 537 -5.68 15.70 -8.13
N VAL A 538 -5.18 16.40 -9.16
CA VAL A 538 -5.60 16.29 -10.57
C VAL A 538 -4.35 16.23 -11.45
N ALA A 539 -4.19 15.14 -12.20
CA ALA A 539 -3.18 15.00 -13.23
C ALA A 539 -3.80 14.30 -14.46
N VAL A 540 -4.40 15.10 -15.34
CA VAL A 540 -5.30 14.63 -16.41
C VAL A 540 -4.76 14.94 -17.81
N ASN A 541 -3.49 15.33 -17.90
CA ASN A 541 -2.78 15.69 -19.12
C ASN A 541 -1.48 14.86 -19.33
N THR A 542 -1.29 13.77 -18.58
CA THR A 542 -0.13 12.88 -18.66
C THR A 542 -0.54 11.41 -18.73
N PHE A 543 0.28 10.58 -19.38
CA PHE A 543 0.23 9.13 -19.22
C PHE A 543 1.06 8.73 -18.00
N GLY A 544 0.69 7.69 -17.27
CA GLY A 544 1.33 7.43 -15.98
C GLY A 544 0.87 6.18 -15.25
N TRP A 545 1.27 6.08 -14.00
CA TRP A 545 0.83 5.07 -13.04
C TRP A 545 0.97 5.64 -11.61
N THR A 546 0.31 5.03 -10.63
CA THR A 546 0.34 5.48 -9.24
C THR A 546 0.95 4.44 -8.31
N GLU A 547 1.92 4.85 -7.49
CA GLU A 547 2.54 4.07 -6.42
C GLU A 547 1.85 4.36 -5.08
N PHE A 548 1.63 3.31 -4.31
CA PHE A 548 1.10 3.32 -2.95
C PHE A 548 2.15 2.73 -2.03
N ASN A 549 2.54 3.45 -0.99
CA ASN A 549 3.56 3.04 -0.04
C ASN A 549 3.09 3.29 1.39
N ILE A 550 2.76 2.22 2.11
CA ILE A 550 2.40 2.24 3.53
C ILE A 550 3.67 2.10 4.36
N ASP A 551 3.89 3.05 5.26
CA ASP A 551 4.99 3.00 6.22
C ASP A 551 4.73 1.94 7.30
N ALA A 552 5.68 1.02 7.50
CA ALA A 552 5.54 -0.11 8.42
C ALA A 552 5.19 0.29 9.86
N VAL A 553 5.69 1.44 10.33
CA VAL A 553 5.58 1.85 11.73
C VAL A 553 4.38 2.77 11.94
N THR A 554 4.31 3.84 11.14
CA THR A 554 3.28 4.88 11.30
C THR A 554 1.98 4.53 10.60
N GLN A 555 2.01 3.53 9.71
CA GLN A 555 0.91 3.16 8.83
C GLN A 555 0.44 4.32 7.93
N GLN A 556 1.25 5.38 7.80
CA GLN A 556 0.97 6.49 6.89
C GLN A 556 1.01 5.98 5.45
N LEU A 557 -0.04 6.25 4.68
CA LEU A 557 -0.09 5.97 3.26
C LEU A 557 0.51 7.15 2.48
N ARG A 558 1.58 6.89 1.74
CA ARG A 558 2.11 7.80 0.71
C ARG A 558 1.62 7.36 -0.67
N VAL A 559 1.06 8.30 -1.41
CA VAL A 559 0.58 8.09 -2.79
C VAL A 559 1.40 8.96 -3.73
N THR A 560 2.02 8.36 -4.73
CA THR A 560 2.88 9.04 -5.71
C THR A 560 2.43 8.69 -7.13
N THR A 561 1.93 9.68 -7.87
CA THR A 561 1.60 9.50 -9.29
C THR A 561 2.82 9.86 -10.13
N TYR A 562 3.28 8.92 -10.94
CA TYR A 562 4.31 9.12 -11.94
C TYR A 562 3.68 9.36 -13.30
N GLY A 563 4.26 10.24 -14.11
CA GLY A 563 3.77 10.49 -15.45
C GLY A 563 4.82 10.93 -16.45
N VAL A 564 4.47 10.82 -17.73
CA VAL A 564 5.21 11.30 -18.90
C VAL A 564 4.30 12.19 -19.74
N ASP A 565 4.91 12.99 -20.61
CA ASP A 565 4.13 13.79 -21.55
C ASP A 565 3.36 12.88 -22.52
N ALA A 566 2.11 13.23 -22.79
CA ALA A 566 1.27 12.48 -23.72
C ALA A 566 1.84 12.49 -25.14
N PHE A 567 1.65 11.39 -25.86
CA PHE A 567 2.08 11.21 -27.25
C PHE A 567 1.04 10.41 -28.03
N SER A 568 1.06 10.51 -29.36
CA SER A 568 0.19 9.71 -30.24
C SER A 568 0.96 8.61 -30.97
N GLU A 569 0.22 7.65 -31.55
CA GLU A 569 0.78 6.66 -32.47
C GLU A 569 1.56 7.31 -33.63
N ALA A 570 1.11 8.47 -34.12
CA ALA A 570 1.82 9.22 -35.14
C ALA A 570 3.16 9.78 -34.65
N ASP A 571 3.25 10.19 -33.39
CA ASP A 571 4.47 10.73 -32.79
C ASP A 571 5.52 9.63 -32.60
N ILE A 572 5.14 8.47 -32.05
CA ILE A 572 6.07 7.35 -31.86
C ILE A 572 6.54 6.78 -33.20
N LEU A 573 5.68 6.72 -34.23
CA LEU A 573 6.10 6.31 -35.57
C LEU A 573 7.05 7.33 -36.23
N ALA A 574 6.88 8.62 -35.96
CA ALA A 574 7.72 9.67 -36.51
C ALA A 574 9.09 9.75 -35.83
N ASN A 575 9.16 9.52 -34.52
CA ASN A 575 10.41 9.57 -33.76
C ASN A 575 10.41 8.58 -32.56
N PRO A 576 10.61 7.27 -32.82
CA PRO A 576 10.55 6.26 -31.77
C PRO A 576 11.49 6.55 -30.61
N GLU A 577 12.76 6.89 -30.89
CA GLU A 577 13.79 7.13 -29.87
C GLU A 577 13.40 8.24 -28.88
N ALA A 578 12.70 9.29 -29.33
CA ALA A 578 12.28 10.36 -28.44
C ALA A 578 11.14 9.95 -27.50
N ILE A 579 10.27 9.03 -27.92
CA ILE A 579 9.18 8.53 -27.09
C ILE A 579 9.67 7.41 -26.17
N THR A 580 10.45 6.46 -26.68
CA THR A 580 10.98 5.34 -25.91
C THR A 580 12.03 5.73 -24.86
N SER A 581 12.55 6.96 -24.92
CA SER A 581 13.45 7.53 -23.91
C SER A 581 12.76 8.43 -22.89
N LEU A 582 11.43 8.58 -22.95
CA LEU A 582 10.67 9.30 -21.91
C LEU A 582 10.84 8.58 -20.56
N THR A 583 11.15 9.37 -19.53
CA THR A 583 11.31 8.88 -18.17
C THR A 583 10.18 9.40 -17.29
N PRO A 584 9.50 8.53 -16.52
CA PRO A 584 8.44 8.96 -15.61
C PRO A 584 8.96 9.96 -14.57
N ARG A 585 8.16 11.01 -14.30
CA ARG A 585 8.41 12.01 -13.25
C ARG A 585 7.26 12.03 -12.27
N VAL A 586 7.51 12.42 -11.02
CA VAL A 586 6.42 12.66 -10.05
C VAL A 586 5.56 13.82 -10.55
N VAL A 587 4.28 13.54 -10.82
CA VAL A 587 3.30 14.54 -11.23
C VAL A 587 2.38 14.96 -10.09
N ALA A 588 2.11 14.07 -9.14
CA ALA A 588 1.39 14.35 -7.91
C ALA A 588 1.94 13.49 -6.76
N GLU A 589 1.98 14.03 -5.55
CA GLU A 589 2.34 13.28 -4.34
C GLU A 589 1.59 13.84 -3.12
N PHE A 590 1.01 12.95 -2.32
CA PHE A 590 0.41 13.30 -1.03
C PHE A 590 0.57 12.15 -0.03
N VAL A 591 0.34 12.46 1.25
CA VAL A 591 0.27 11.47 2.33
C VAL A 591 -1.07 11.53 3.02
N VAL A 592 -1.54 10.41 3.55
CA VAL A 592 -2.73 10.29 4.38
C VAL A 592 -2.36 9.59 5.68
N ASN A 593 -2.65 10.23 6.82
CA ASN A 593 -2.52 9.57 8.11
C ASN A 593 -3.74 8.66 8.32
N PRO A 594 -3.54 7.41 8.75
CA PRO A 594 -4.65 6.51 9.01
C PRO A 594 -5.44 6.99 10.23
N THR A 595 -6.75 6.76 10.19
CA THR A 595 -7.56 6.70 11.41
C THR A 595 -7.27 5.38 12.09
N LEU A 596 -6.63 5.43 13.25
CA LEU A 596 -6.34 4.27 14.07
C LEU A 596 -7.25 4.35 15.28
N ASP A 597 -8.28 3.50 15.33
CA ASP A 597 -9.14 3.43 16.52
C ASP A 597 -8.39 2.62 17.59
N PRO A 598 -8.05 3.20 18.76
CA PRO A 598 -7.42 2.44 19.83
C PRO A 598 -8.38 1.34 20.27
N THR A 599 -8.01 0.08 20.08
CA THR A 599 -8.87 -1.01 20.51
C THR A 599 -8.88 -1.07 22.04
N ASN A 600 -10.08 -1.16 22.63
CA ASN A 600 -10.26 -1.12 24.08
C ASN A 600 -10.36 -2.55 24.63
N PHE A 601 -9.38 -2.96 25.43
CA PHE A 601 -9.40 -4.22 26.16
C PHE A 601 -9.84 -4.01 27.61
N PHE A 602 -10.74 -4.86 28.07
CA PHE A 602 -11.24 -4.84 29.45
C PHE A 602 -11.13 -6.24 30.05
N GLY A 603 -10.33 -6.36 31.10
CA GLY A 603 -10.24 -7.54 31.93
C GLY A 603 -11.40 -7.66 32.91
N THR A 604 -11.32 -8.69 33.74
CA THR A 604 -12.27 -9.05 34.78
C THR A 604 -11.79 -8.57 36.16
N PRO A 605 -12.57 -8.81 37.24
CA PRO A 605 -12.09 -8.56 38.59
C PRO A 605 -11.18 -9.65 39.18
N GLY A 606 -10.66 -10.57 38.38
CA GLY A 606 -9.63 -11.53 38.79
C GLY A 606 -8.56 -11.66 37.72
N ASP A 607 -7.52 -12.45 37.99
CA ASP A 607 -6.31 -12.58 37.17
C ASP A 607 -6.61 -12.76 35.66
N ASP A 608 -6.18 -11.78 34.85
CA ASP A 608 -6.32 -11.76 33.39
C ASP A 608 -4.95 -11.79 32.70
N GLU A 609 -4.93 -12.24 31.43
CA GLU A 609 -3.73 -12.33 30.60
C GLU A 609 -4.02 -11.73 29.22
N PHE A 610 -3.23 -10.73 28.83
CA PHE A 610 -3.24 -10.11 27.50
C PHE A 610 -1.85 -10.25 26.88
N ASP A 611 -1.67 -11.18 25.95
CA ASP A 611 -0.38 -11.46 25.31
C ASP A 611 -0.55 -11.45 23.78
N VAL A 612 0.26 -10.64 23.09
CA VAL A 612 0.25 -10.55 21.63
C VAL A 612 0.60 -11.88 20.94
N ASN A 613 1.17 -12.85 21.67
CA ASN A 613 1.56 -14.16 21.15
C ASN A 613 0.49 -15.26 21.37
N THR A 614 -0.59 -14.99 22.11
CA THR A 614 -1.61 -16.03 22.43
C THR A 614 -2.77 -16.11 21.44
N GLY A 615 -2.82 -15.22 20.43
CA GLY A 615 -3.76 -15.31 19.31
C GLY A 615 -5.19 -14.86 19.63
N ASP A 616 -5.37 -14.09 20.70
CA ASP A 616 -6.55 -13.26 20.87
C ASP A 616 -6.41 -12.01 19.97
N ASP A 617 -7.50 -11.30 19.65
CA ASP A 617 -7.52 -10.10 18.77
C ASP A 617 -6.71 -8.89 19.32
N PHE A 618 -5.66 -9.15 20.12
CA PHE A 618 -4.76 -8.25 20.81
C PHE A 618 -3.42 -8.20 20.08
N PHE A 619 -3.20 -7.12 19.32
CA PHE A 619 -2.01 -6.95 18.47
C PHE A 619 -0.95 -6.02 19.08
N GLY A 620 -1.26 -5.39 20.23
CA GLY A 620 -0.33 -4.58 21.01
C GLY A 620 0.06 -3.28 20.31
N ALA A 621 -0.85 -2.66 19.56
CA ALA A 621 -0.60 -1.48 18.75
C ALA A 621 -1.66 -0.41 19.01
N LEU A 622 -1.26 0.68 19.69
CA LEU A 622 -2.11 1.81 20.07
C LEU A 622 -3.32 1.43 20.95
N ASP A 623 -3.23 0.32 21.67
CA ASP A 623 -4.34 -0.24 22.43
C ASP A 623 -4.59 0.54 23.74
N LEU A 624 -5.83 0.48 24.21
CA LEU A 624 -6.22 0.94 25.54
C LEU A 624 -6.65 -0.25 26.39
N ILE A 625 -5.79 -0.67 27.32
CA ILE A 625 -5.96 -1.89 28.11
C ILE A 625 -6.29 -1.53 29.56
N PHE A 626 -7.38 -2.09 30.08
CA PHE A 626 -7.73 -2.04 31.50
C PHE A 626 -7.87 -3.45 32.02
N THR A 627 -6.91 -3.97 32.79
CA THR A 627 -6.98 -5.34 33.31
C THR A 627 -7.94 -5.41 34.48
N GLY A 628 -7.82 -4.50 35.45
CA GLY A 628 -8.86 -4.24 36.45
C GLY A 628 -8.39 -4.55 37.86
N ALA A 629 -8.77 -5.71 38.38
CA ALA A 629 -8.31 -6.15 39.70
C ALA A 629 -7.93 -7.62 39.62
N GLY A 630 -6.87 -8.03 40.31
CA GLY A 630 -6.33 -9.37 40.13
C GLY A 630 -4.82 -9.30 40.09
N SER A 631 -4.18 -10.43 39.85
CA SER A 631 -2.80 -10.43 39.42
C SER A 631 -2.74 -10.63 37.92
N ASP A 632 -2.55 -9.54 37.18
CA ASP A 632 -2.74 -9.54 35.73
C ASP A 632 -1.40 -9.56 34.99
N LEU A 633 -1.39 -10.15 33.79
CA LEU A 633 -0.24 -10.16 32.89
C LEU A 633 -0.60 -9.44 31.59
N VAL A 634 0.22 -8.47 31.19
CA VAL A 634 0.14 -7.83 29.87
C VAL A 634 1.50 -7.92 29.20
N ASP A 635 1.58 -8.62 28.07
CA ASP A 635 2.79 -8.70 27.25
C ASP A 635 2.55 -8.12 25.85
N THR A 636 3.15 -6.95 25.62
CA THR A 636 3.21 -6.24 24.33
C THR A 636 4.64 -6.15 23.80
N SER A 637 5.59 -6.85 24.44
CA SER A 637 7.03 -6.67 24.24
C SER A 637 7.52 -7.07 22.84
N THR A 638 6.76 -7.90 22.13
CA THR A 638 7.07 -8.31 20.74
C THR A 638 6.38 -7.45 19.69
N SER A 639 5.55 -6.47 20.08
CA SER A 639 4.89 -5.55 19.14
C SER A 639 5.86 -4.55 18.52
N LEU A 640 5.79 -4.39 17.20
CA LEU A 640 6.63 -3.48 16.41
C LEU A 640 6.03 -2.06 16.27
N VAL A 641 4.79 -1.84 16.69
CA VAL A 641 4.06 -0.57 16.52
C VAL A 641 3.91 0.18 17.86
N GLY A 642 3.63 -0.55 18.95
CA GLY A 642 3.55 -0.03 20.31
C GLY A 642 2.57 1.15 20.48
N GLY A 643 2.88 2.10 21.38
CA GLY A 643 2.04 3.28 21.66
C GLY A 643 0.80 3.01 22.53
N ASN A 644 0.78 1.87 23.22
CA ASN A 644 -0.30 1.40 24.06
C ASN A 644 -0.48 2.25 25.32
N ARG A 645 -1.67 2.18 25.92
CA ARG A 645 -2.01 2.71 27.25
C ARG A 645 -2.54 1.58 28.11
N ILE A 646 -1.74 1.15 29.08
CA ILE A 646 -1.98 -0.06 29.87
C ILE A 646 -2.24 0.34 31.31
N TYR A 647 -3.35 -0.14 31.89
CA TYR A 647 -3.75 0.10 33.27
C TYR A 647 -3.93 -1.25 33.99
N GLY A 648 -2.97 -1.62 34.87
CA GLY A 648 -3.01 -2.84 35.70
C GLY A 648 -4.08 -2.78 36.79
N GLY A 649 -4.21 -1.62 37.43
CA GLY A 649 -5.33 -1.35 38.33
C GLY A 649 -5.03 -1.74 39.76
N SER A 650 -5.46 -2.91 40.24
CA SER A 650 -5.16 -3.30 41.62
C SER A 650 -4.82 -4.78 41.79
N GLY A 651 -3.69 -5.04 42.44
CA GLY A 651 -3.25 -6.37 42.79
C GLY A 651 -1.74 -6.50 42.64
N PHE A 652 -1.27 -7.46 41.87
CA PHE A 652 0.16 -7.60 41.53
C PHE A 652 0.19 -7.81 40.03
N ASP A 653 0.61 -6.79 39.28
CA ASP A 653 0.50 -6.80 37.83
C ASP A 653 1.89 -6.88 37.18
N GLU A 654 2.03 -7.72 36.16
CA GLU A 654 3.23 -7.85 35.34
C GLU A 654 2.94 -7.26 33.95
N VAL A 655 3.65 -6.20 33.57
CA VAL A 655 3.46 -5.51 32.27
C VAL A 655 4.78 -5.43 31.52
N PHE A 656 4.87 -6.18 30.43
CA PHE A 656 5.97 -6.13 29.46
C PHE A 656 5.55 -5.22 28.30
N THR A 657 6.25 -4.11 28.15
CA THR A 657 5.95 -3.06 27.18
C THR A 657 6.80 -3.16 25.92
N GLY A 658 6.18 -2.84 24.78
CA GLY A 658 6.86 -2.65 23.50
C GLY A 658 7.32 -1.20 23.32
N ILE A 659 7.19 -0.70 22.09
CA ILE A 659 7.72 0.60 21.67
C ILE A 659 6.82 1.76 22.13
N SER A 660 7.37 2.83 22.72
CA SER A 660 6.63 4.07 23.03
C SER A 660 5.37 3.93 23.93
N ASP A 661 5.29 2.89 24.76
CA ASP A 661 4.11 2.58 25.55
C ASP A 661 3.95 3.47 26.79
N ARG A 662 2.74 3.46 27.35
CA ARG A 662 2.44 4.01 28.68
C ARG A 662 1.79 2.96 29.56
N ALA A 663 2.52 2.50 30.57
CA ALA A 663 2.01 1.53 31.53
C ALA A 663 1.84 2.15 32.91
N PHE A 664 0.72 1.81 33.55
CA PHE A 664 0.39 2.18 34.92
C PHE A 664 0.14 0.88 35.71
N GLY A 665 1.00 0.55 36.68
CA GLY A 665 0.83 -0.62 37.55
C GLY A 665 -0.44 -0.47 38.38
N GLY A 666 -0.48 0.58 39.21
CA GLY A 666 -1.68 0.93 39.98
C GLY A 666 -1.44 0.71 41.46
N ASN A 667 -2.39 0.11 42.18
CA ASN A 667 -2.18 -0.25 43.58
C ASN A 667 -1.68 -1.69 43.65
N GLY A 668 -0.47 -1.90 44.11
CA GLY A 668 0.14 -3.23 44.05
C GLY A 668 1.64 -3.13 44.20
N ASP A 669 2.30 -4.26 44.42
CA ASP A 669 3.74 -4.33 44.22
C ASP A 669 3.92 -4.82 42.77
N ASP A 670 4.06 -3.96 41.77
CA ASP A 670 3.92 -4.32 40.35
C ASP A 670 5.28 -4.48 39.63
N ILE A 671 5.32 -5.18 38.49
CA ILE A 671 6.49 -5.30 37.61
C ILE A 671 6.18 -4.64 36.27
N LEU A 672 6.93 -3.60 35.90
CA LEU A 672 6.81 -2.92 34.60
C LEU A 672 8.16 -3.00 33.86
N ASP A 673 8.18 -3.70 32.73
CA ASP A 673 9.41 -3.99 31.98
C ASP A 673 9.35 -3.42 30.56
N ALA A 674 10.26 -2.51 30.22
CA ALA A 674 10.44 -1.94 28.88
C ALA A 674 11.75 -2.39 28.21
N SER A 675 12.46 -3.38 28.75
CA SER A 675 13.79 -3.79 28.27
C SER A 675 13.81 -4.32 26.84
N ALA A 676 12.69 -4.87 26.36
CA ALA A 676 12.52 -5.34 24.99
C ALA A 676 12.19 -4.23 23.98
N GLY A 677 11.63 -3.10 24.44
CA GLY A 677 11.15 -2.01 23.60
C GLY A 677 12.19 -0.91 23.35
N GLU A 678 12.31 -0.44 22.11
CA GLU A 678 12.94 0.85 21.81
C GLU A 678 11.90 1.99 21.91
N GLY A 679 12.29 3.23 22.22
CA GLY A 679 11.43 4.38 21.87
C GLY A 679 10.69 5.14 22.99
N SER A 680 11.31 5.42 24.14
CA SER A 680 10.79 6.42 25.10
C SER A 680 9.43 6.08 25.75
N SER A 681 9.29 4.83 26.19
CA SER A 681 8.18 4.34 27.01
C SER A 681 8.09 5.10 28.34
N ARG A 682 6.90 5.11 28.94
CA ARG A 682 6.63 5.74 30.24
C ARG A 682 5.96 4.77 31.19
N LEU A 683 6.68 4.42 32.25
CA LEU A 683 6.24 3.47 33.26
C LEU A 683 5.91 4.20 34.55
N TYR A 684 4.75 3.90 35.14
CA TYR A 684 4.29 4.46 36.41
C TYR A 684 3.93 3.30 37.33
N GLY A 685 4.74 3.03 38.36
CA GLY A 685 4.50 1.98 39.34
C GLY A 685 3.21 2.24 40.12
N GLY A 686 3.21 3.28 40.94
CA GLY A 686 2.04 3.72 41.68
C GLY A 686 2.26 3.55 43.18
N PRO A 687 1.21 3.27 43.98
CA PRO A 687 1.39 2.88 45.38
C PRO A 687 1.74 1.39 45.54
N GLY A 688 2.88 1.12 46.17
CA GLY A 688 3.42 -0.20 46.51
C GLY A 688 4.91 -0.25 46.20
N ASN A 689 5.54 -1.40 46.33
CA ASN A 689 6.98 -1.56 46.05
C ASN A 689 7.14 -2.17 44.67
N ASP A 690 7.40 -1.33 43.68
CA ASP A 690 7.35 -1.70 42.27
C ASP A 690 8.74 -2.03 41.72
N GLU A 691 8.81 -2.87 40.69
CA GLU A 691 10.01 -3.14 39.90
C GLU A 691 9.84 -2.53 38.50
N LEU A 692 10.71 -1.59 38.14
CA LEU A 692 10.65 -0.88 36.86
C LEU A 692 11.95 -1.10 36.06
N VAL A 693 11.84 -1.73 34.90
CA VAL A 693 12.99 -2.02 34.02
C VAL A 693 12.91 -1.13 32.77
N ALA A 694 13.99 -0.42 32.45
CA ALA A 694 14.05 0.46 31.28
C ALA A 694 14.75 -0.19 30.08
N GLY A 695 14.30 0.18 28.89
CA GLY A 695 14.99 0.00 27.62
C GLY A 695 15.89 1.22 27.32
N THR A 696 15.52 2.04 26.33
CA THR A 696 16.32 3.20 25.89
C THR A 696 15.49 4.48 25.83
N SER A 697 16.00 5.56 26.44
CA SER A 697 15.37 6.90 26.47
C SER A 697 14.02 6.96 27.20
N ASP A 698 13.78 6.05 28.13
CA ASP A 698 12.50 5.89 28.82
C ASP A 698 12.31 6.84 30.01
N ARG A 699 11.09 6.86 30.55
CA ARG A 699 10.75 7.61 31.77
C ARG A 699 10.04 6.70 32.76
N LEU A 700 10.66 6.49 33.91
CA LEU A 700 10.15 5.60 34.95
C LEU A 700 9.81 6.42 36.20
N PHE A 701 8.66 6.15 36.79
CA PHE A 701 8.15 6.81 37.99
C PHE A 701 7.70 5.74 38.99
N GLY A 702 8.41 5.57 40.09
CA GLY A 702 8.04 4.62 41.16
C GLY A 702 6.81 5.12 41.94
N ASN A 703 6.84 6.42 42.26
CA ASN A 703 5.82 7.12 43.04
C ASN A 703 5.85 6.79 44.53
N GLY A 704 5.18 5.73 44.98
CA GLY A 704 4.84 5.56 46.38
C GLY A 704 5.14 4.19 46.94
N GLY A 705 6.38 3.96 47.36
CA GLY A 705 6.83 2.78 48.09
C GLY A 705 8.34 2.65 47.93
N SER A 706 8.90 1.49 48.27
CA SER A 706 10.34 1.26 48.13
C SER A 706 10.60 0.53 46.82
N ASP A 707 10.83 1.30 45.77
CA ASP A 707 10.80 0.83 44.38
C ASP A 707 12.19 0.41 43.90
N THR A 708 12.24 -0.47 42.91
CA THR A 708 13.47 -0.95 42.27
C THR A 708 13.50 -0.52 40.81
N PHE A 709 14.57 0.15 40.40
CA PHE A 709 14.80 0.58 39.02
C PHE A 709 16.00 -0.15 38.43
N GLU A 710 15.82 -0.79 37.28
CA GLU A 710 16.88 -1.49 36.55
C GLU A 710 17.05 -0.90 35.15
N THR A 711 18.25 -0.37 34.87
CA THR A 711 18.60 0.26 33.58
C THR A 711 19.92 -0.26 33.01
N SER A 712 20.63 -1.14 33.73
CA SER A 712 21.90 -1.73 33.31
C SER A 712 21.74 -2.78 32.19
N VAL A 713 20.53 -3.35 32.06
CA VAL A 713 20.18 -4.32 31.02
C VAL A 713 19.71 -3.65 29.71
N GLY A 714 19.38 -2.36 29.75
CA GLY A 714 18.88 -1.56 28.64
C GLY A 714 19.91 -0.57 28.07
N GLY A 715 19.49 0.25 27.11
CA GLY A 715 20.30 1.38 26.63
C GLY A 715 20.26 2.58 27.58
N GLY A 716 21.04 3.61 27.28
CA GLY A 716 21.13 4.81 28.14
C GLY A 716 20.10 5.91 27.84
N ASN A 717 20.25 7.05 28.53
CA ASN A 717 19.43 8.27 28.42
C ASN A 717 18.04 8.19 29.08
N ASN A 718 17.87 7.32 30.07
CA ASN A 718 16.62 7.16 30.80
C ASN A 718 16.45 8.27 31.86
N ARG A 719 15.20 8.52 32.26
CA ARG A 719 14.85 9.45 33.34
C ARG A 719 14.04 8.74 34.41
N LEU A 720 14.59 8.65 35.61
CA LEU A 720 14.07 7.86 36.71
C LEU A 720 13.69 8.77 37.87
N TYR A 721 12.53 8.52 38.47
CA TYR A 721 11.99 9.26 39.61
C TYR A 721 11.46 8.26 40.64
N GLY A 722 12.15 8.10 41.76
CA GLY A 722 11.77 7.18 42.84
C GLY A 722 10.47 7.61 43.50
N GLY A 723 10.49 8.76 44.17
CA GLY A 723 9.30 9.36 44.77
C GLY A 723 9.39 9.32 46.28
N THR A 724 8.56 8.52 46.95
CA THR A 724 8.58 8.38 48.41
C THR A 724 8.81 6.93 48.81
N GLY A 725 9.77 6.69 49.70
CA GLY A 725 10.18 5.36 50.16
C GLY A 725 11.68 5.18 49.98
N ASP A 726 12.23 4.07 50.46
CA ASP A 726 13.67 3.83 50.33
C ASP A 726 13.93 3.10 49.00
N ASP A 727 14.30 3.85 47.95
CA ASP A 727 14.35 3.35 46.57
C ASP A 727 15.72 2.77 46.20
N PHE A 728 15.73 1.80 45.30
CA PHE A 728 16.94 1.15 44.77
C PHE A 728 17.09 1.39 43.27
N PHE A 729 18.23 1.92 42.85
CA PHE A 729 18.53 2.19 41.44
C PHE A 729 19.78 1.43 41.00
N SER A 730 19.64 0.62 39.96
CA SER A 730 20.73 0.01 39.19
C SER A 730 20.88 0.78 37.87
N LEU A 731 21.94 1.58 37.79
CA LEU A 731 22.16 2.57 36.74
C LEU A 731 23.18 2.09 35.71
N GLY A 732 22.76 2.09 34.45
CA GLY A 732 23.61 1.84 33.30
C GLY A 732 24.44 3.07 32.93
N SER A 733 24.09 3.73 31.83
CA SER A 733 24.87 4.82 31.26
C SER A 733 24.02 6.00 30.80
N SER A 734 24.54 7.22 30.97
CA SER A 734 23.90 8.47 30.52
C SER A 734 22.49 8.71 31.10
N ASP A 735 22.15 8.08 32.21
CA ASP A 735 20.82 8.16 32.85
C ASP A 735 20.71 9.37 33.78
N ARG A 736 19.47 9.74 34.09
CA ARG A 736 19.14 10.80 35.06
C ARG A 736 18.24 10.23 36.13
N ALA A 737 18.72 10.16 37.36
CA ALA A 737 17.99 9.57 38.47
C ALA A 737 17.77 10.59 39.58
N ILE A 738 16.54 10.63 40.10
CA ILE A 738 16.15 11.39 41.29
C ILE A 738 15.50 10.41 42.25
N GLY A 739 16.10 10.21 43.43
CA GLY A 739 15.58 9.32 44.47
C GLY A 739 14.28 9.86 45.04
N GLY A 740 14.36 10.94 45.80
CA GLY A 740 13.18 11.65 46.28
C GLY A 740 13.18 11.76 47.79
N ALA A 741 12.21 11.16 48.47
CA ALA A 741 12.14 11.17 49.92
C ALA A 741 12.28 9.75 50.48
N GLY A 742 13.31 9.52 51.27
CA GLY A 742 13.69 8.20 51.75
C GLY A 742 15.20 8.05 51.70
N ASN A 743 15.72 6.91 52.12
CA ASN A 743 17.16 6.62 52.09
C ASN A 743 17.46 5.79 50.84
N ASP A 744 17.80 6.48 49.77
CA ASP A 744 17.87 5.88 48.44
C ASP A 744 19.27 5.31 48.16
N GLN A 745 19.33 4.26 47.34
CA GLN A 745 20.58 3.62 46.96
C GLN A 745 20.76 3.63 45.45
N PHE A 746 21.87 4.21 44.97
CA PHE A 746 22.22 4.28 43.56
C PHE A 746 23.48 3.46 43.29
N PHE A 747 23.34 2.36 42.58
CA PHE A 747 24.40 1.49 42.11
C PHE A 747 24.72 1.81 40.66
N VAL A 748 25.97 2.19 40.40
CA VAL A 748 26.39 2.55 39.04
C VAL A 748 27.32 1.50 38.47
N ASP A 749 26.93 0.92 37.34
CA ASP A 749 27.70 -0.11 36.62
C ASP A 749 28.69 0.51 35.61
N ALA A 750 29.29 -0.32 34.73
CA ALA A 750 30.47 0.01 33.94
C ALA A 750 30.33 1.19 32.96
N GLY A 751 29.11 1.66 32.63
CA GLY A 751 28.87 2.71 31.64
C GLY A 751 29.17 4.14 32.12
N GLY A 752 28.53 4.58 33.21
CA GLY A 752 28.75 5.91 33.78
C GLY A 752 28.08 7.08 33.01
N ASP A 753 28.56 8.32 33.23
CA ASP A 753 27.92 9.57 32.75
C ASP A 753 26.49 9.81 33.28
N ASN A 754 26.16 9.22 34.44
CA ASN A 754 24.85 9.39 35.04
C ASN A 754 24.77 10.70 35.83
N LEU A 755 23.60 11.35 35.83
CA LEU A 755 23.29 12.51 36.65
C LEU A 755 22.33 12.10 37.77
N ILE A 756 22.80 12.16 39.00
CA ILE A 756 22.12 11.57 40.15
C ILE A 756 21.85 12.63 41.23
N THR A 757 20.60 12.66 41.70
CA THR A 757 20.12 13.47 42.82
C THR A 757 19.53 12.53 43.86
N GLY A 758 20.06 12.52 45.09
CA GLY A 758 19.54 11.68 46.17
C GLY A 758 18.19 12.18 46.67
N GLY A 759 18.14 13.47 47.05
CA GLY A 759 16.95 14.09 47.60
C GLY A 759 17.01 14.19 49.12
N ALA A 760 15.96 13.73 49.80
CA ALA A 760 15.77 13.89 51.23
C ALA A 760 15.86 12.54 51.94
N GLY A 761 16.95 12.33 52.67
CA GLY A 761 17.18 11.15 53.49
C GLY A 761 18.67 10.93 53.61
N ALA A 762 19.10 9.73 53.99
CA ALA A 762 20.51 9.36 54.05
C ALA A 762 20.85 8.46 52.86
N ASP A 763 21.30 9.07 51.77
CA ASP A 763 21.41 8.41 50.48
C ASP A 763 22.79 7.78 50.27
N GLN A 764 22.84 6.75 49.42
CA GLN A 764 24.05 6.01 49.11
C GLN A 764 24.34 6.06 47.61
N PHE A 765 25.45 6.69 47.25
CA PHE A 765 25.92 6.78 45.87
C PHE A 765 27.07 5.80 45.64
N TRP A 766 26.75 4.58 45.21
CA TRP A 766 27.73 3.54 44.87
C TRP A 766 28.35 3.80 43.49
N ILE A 767 29.32 4.72 43.48
CA ILE A 767 29.97 5.27 42.29
C ILE A 767 30.96 4.31 41.59
N ALA A 768 31.18 3.13 42.16
CA ALA A 768 31.88 2.00 41.54
C ALA A 768 31.50 0.70 42.26
N THR A 769 30.95 -0.27 41.54
CA THR A 769 30.38 -1.50 42.10
C THR A 769 31.24 -2.71 41.76
N ALA A 770 31.02 -3.34 40.60
CA ALA A 770 31.75 -4.48 40.07
C ALA A 770 32.97 -4.05 39.24
N ASP A 771 32.84 -2.95 38.50
CA ASP A 771 33.85 -2.35 37.64
C ASP A 771 33.99 -0.84 37.89
N LEU A 772 35.01 -0.22 37.29
CA LEU A 772 35.12 1.24 37.28
C LEU A 772 34.26 1.79 36.12
N PRO A 773 33.57 2.92 36.30
CA PRO A 773 32.76 3.50 35.24
C PRO A 773 33.65 4.03 34.11
N ASP A 774 33.20 3.86 32.86
CA ASP A 774 33.87 4.39 31.67
C ASP A 774 33.88 5.93 31.64
N SER A 775 32.82 6.54 32.18
CA SER A 775 32.68 7.99 32.34
C SER A 775 32.27 8.38 33.76
N ALA A 776 32.78 9.51 34.24
CA ALA A 776 32.48 9.97 35.59
C ALA A 776 30.99 10.27 35.77
N ASN A 777 30.41 9.81 36.88
CA ASN A 777 29.04 10.15 37.26
C ASN A 777 28.99 11.53 37.93
N THR A 778 27.86 12.21 37.85
CA THR A 778 27.66 13.53 38.46
C THR A 778 26.63 13.43 39.57
N ILE A 779 27.02 13.75 40.80
CA ILE A 779 26.14 13.77 41.97
C ILE A 779 25.81 15.22 42.32
N THR A 780 24.52 15.56 42.40
CA THR A 780 24.09 16.96 42.39
C THR A 780 23.90 17.60 43.77
N ASP A 781 23.64 16.81 44.81
CA ASP A 781 23.10 17.30 46.09
C ASP A 781 23.69 16.62 47.34
N PHE A 782 24.82 15.90 47.20
CA PHE A 782 25.48 15.19 48.30
C PHE A 782 25.65 16.04 49.58
N GLU A 783 25.09 15.58 50.69
CA GLU A 783 25.18 16.18 52.02
C GLU A 783 26.14 15.39 52.93
N ALA A 784 27.33 15.96 53.16
CA ALA A 784 28.34 15.34 54.01
C ALA A 784 27.87 15.12 55.46
N GLY A 785 27.89 13.86 55.90
CA GLY A 785 27.47 13.45 57.25
C GLY A 785 26.03 12.95 57.31
N VAL A 786 25.31 13.04 56.18
CA VAL A 786 24.01 12.41 55.95
C VAL A 786 24.21 11.31 54.90
N ASP A 787 24.75 11.67 53.74
CA ASP A 787 24.97 10.76 52.61
C ASP A 787 26.36 10.13 52.61
N VAL A 788 26.49 9.05 51.84
CA VAL A 788 27.76 8.34 51.65
C VAL A 788 28.03 7.94 50.20
N PHE A 789 29.31 7.90 49.83
CA PHE A 789 29.77 7.28 48.59
C PHE A 789 30.11 5.81 48.83
N GLY A 790 29.53 4.91 48.05
CA GLY A 790 29.81 3.47 48.07
C GLY A 790 30.91 3.08 47.08
N ILE A 791 31.78 2.15 47.47
CA ILE A 791 32.73 1.46 46.59
C ILE A 791 32.65 -0.05 46.87
N GLY A 792 32.45 -0.86 45.82
CA GLY A 792 32.29 -2.32 45.95
C GLY A 792 33.56 -3.06 46.39
N SER A 793 33.41 -4.08 47.25
CA SER A 793 34.53 -4.91 47.75
C SER A 793 35.34 -5.57 46.66
N GLY A 794 34.68 -5.94 45.56
CA GLY A 794 35.28 -6.67 44.44
C GLY A 794 36.46 -5.93 43.80
N LEU A 795 36.48 -4.60 43.91
CA LEU A 795 37.51 -3.74 43.31
C LEU A 795 38.80 -3.66 44.13
N GLY A 796 38.76 -4.06 45.41
CA GLY A 796 39.92 -3.98 46.31
C GLY A 796 40.42 -2.55 46.56
N ILE A 797 39.56 -1.55 46.38
CA ILE A 797 39.86 -0.13 46.59
C ILE A 797 39.55 0.24 48.03
N ALA A 798 40.53 0.75 48.76
CA ALA A 798 40.34 1.36 50.06
C ALA A 798 40.31 2.89 49.94
N PHE A 799 39.85 3.57 50.99
CA PHE A 799 39.87 5.05 51.04
C PHE A 799 41.26 5.65 50.75
N ALA A 800 42.33 4.96 51.14
CA ALA A 800 43.70 5.41 50.90
C ALA A 800 44.11 5.40 49.41
N ASP A 801 43.37 4.68 48.57
CA ASP A 801 43.62 4.58 47.13
C ASP A 801 42.87 5.67 46.33
N LEU A 802 41.95 6.38 46.99
CA LEU A 802 41.19 7.46 46.38
C LEU A 802 42.01 8.76 46.29
N THR A 803 41.91 9.40 45.13
CA THR A 803 42.39 10.76 44.87
C THR A 803 41.18 11.68 44.82
N ILE A 804 41.06 12.57 45.80
CA ILE A 804 39.97 13.54 45.89
C ILE A 804 40.53 14.94 45.63
N THR A 805 40.10 15.59 44.55
CA THR A 805 40.62 16.89 44.11
C THR A 805 39.50 17.87 43.81
N SER A 806 39.75 19.17 43.98
CA SER A 806 38.79 20.19 43.57
C SER A 806 38.96 20.55 42.10
N VAL A 807 37.87 20.48 41.34
CA VAL A 807 37.80 20.90 39.93
C VAL A 807 36.58 21.78 39.76
N ASP A 808 36.80 23.03 39.34
CA ASP A 808 35.76 24.05 39.10
C ASP A 808 34.75 24.25 40.25
N GLY A 809 35.22 24.09 41.50
CA GLY A 809 34.40 24.27 42.71
C GLY A 809 33.65 23.00 43.16
N ASN A 810 33.84 21.88 42.47
CA ASN A 810 33.27 20.57 42.77
C ASN A 810 34.34 19.62 43.32
N ALA A 811 33.93 18.52 43.95
CA ALA A 811 34.84 17.45 44.39
C ALA A 811 34.88 16.34 43.34
N GLN A 812 36.05 16.11 42.76
CA GLN A 812 36.32 14.99 41.85
C GLN A 812 36.90 13.82 42.66
N ILE A 813 36.25 12.65 42.59
CA ILE A 813 36.68 11.41 43.23
C ILE A 813 37.23 10.48 42.15
N ALA A 814 38.50 10.07 42.29
CA ALA A 814 39.19 9.27 41.30
C ALA A 814 40.04 8.16 41.94
N THR A 815 40.36 7.12 41.19
CA THR A 815 41.29 6.05 41.58
C THR A 815 42.09 5.60 40.36
N ASN A 816 43.39 5.33 40.53
CA ASN A 816 44.26 4.85 39.46
C ASN A 816 44.22 5.67 38.13
N GLY A 817 43.88 6.95 38.20
CA GLY A 817 43.74 7.83 37.02
C GLY A 817 42.35 7.85 36.38
N THR A 818 41.42 7.00 36.81
CA THR A 818 40.01 6.99 36.39
C THR A 818 39.18 7.84 37.34
N THR A 819 38.34 8.71 36.80
CA THR A 819 37.41 9.52 37.59
C THR A 819 36.11 8.77 37.76
N LEU A 820 35.69 8.55 39.00
CA LEU A 820 34.49 7.78 39.34
C LEU A 820 33.26 8.68 39.41
N ALA A 821 33.41 9.83 40.07
CA ALA A 821 32.33 10.78 40.23
C ALA A 821 32.81 12.23 40.42
N LEU A 822 31.91 13.15 40.09
CA LEU A 822 31.98 14.57 40.37
C LEU A 822 30.82 14.95 41.29
N ALA A 823 31.11 15.35 42.53
CA ALA A 823 30.10 15.84 43.47
C ALA A 823 30.01 17.37 43.38
N LEU A 824 28.87 17.87 42.90
CA LEU A 824 28.66 19.29 42.62
C LEU A 824 28.58 20.12 43.90
N GLY A 825 29.28 21.25 43.94
CA GLY A 825 29.28 22.17 45.09
C GLY A 825 29.95 21.64 46.37
N VAL A 826 30.40 20.38 46.38
CA VAL A 826 31.10 19.77 47.51
C VAL A 826 32.57 20.17 47.51
N GLN A 827 33.09 20.56 48.67
CA GLN A 827 34.51 20.88 48.82
C GLN A 827 35.32 19.60 49.01
N ALA A 828 36.34 19.38 48.17
CA ALA A 828 37.16 18.17 48.19
C ALA A 828 37.80 17.85 49.56
N ASP A 829 38.20 18.86 50.34
CA ASP A 829 38.80 18.71 51.66
C ASP A 829 37.78 18.41 52.77
N SER A 830 36.49 18.51 52.48
CA SER A 830 35.40 18.15 53.40
C SER A 830 35.09 16.65 53.40
N LEU A 831 35.50 15.91 52.35
CA LEU A 831 35.29 14.48 52.23
C LEU A 831 36.36 13.69 53.00
N THR A 832 35.90 12.90 53.97
CA THR A 832 36.74 12.03 54.82
C THR A 832 36.31 10.57 54.68
N ALA A 833 37.05 9.64 55.27
CA ALA A 833 36.68 8.22 55.28
C ALA A 833 35.28 7.94 55.86
N ALA A 834 34.71 8.85 56.66
CA ALA A 834 33.35 8.71 57.18
C ALA A 834 32.25 8.98 56.13
N ASN A 835 32.60 9.61 55.01
CA ASN A 835 31.71 9.87 53.87
C ASN A 835 31.72 8.72 52.86
N PHE A 836 32.43 7.63 53.15
CA PHE A 836 32.56 6.49 52.25
C PHE A 836 32.16 5.21 52.97
N VAL A 837 31.46 4.35 52.24
CA VAL A 837 31.19 2.97 52.61
C VAL A 837 31.90 2.07 51.62
N PHE A 838 32.59 1.06 52.15
CA PHE A 838 33.25 0.04 51.35
C PHE A 838 32.50 -1.26 51.60
N GLY A 839 31.81 -1.75 50.57
CA GLY A 839 31.10 -3.03 50.59
C GLY A 839 32.05 -4.19 50.50
#